data_AF-A0A2G6D6C5-F1
#
_entry.id   AF-A0A2G6D6C5-F1
#
_cell.length_a   1.000
_cell.length_b   1.000
_cell.length_c   1.000
_cell.angle_alpha   90.00
_cell.angle_beta   90.00
_cell.angle_gamma   90.00
#
_symmetry.space_group_name_H-M   'P 1'
#
loop_
_entity.id
_entity.type
_entity.pdbx_description
1 polymer ?
#
loop_
_entity_poly.entity_id
_entity_poly.type
_entity_poly.pdbx_seq_one_letter_code
_entity_poly.pdbx_strand_id
1 'polypeptide(L)'
;MKINNRLPRKFRYFAPVFCSIAVLSTQLQAGPTIQLNGDAARDGMADSGHLGYVGGNTRIGVSIDRDLQGQAEVSHIILEDDSSATSAEGWFGYQLKDDGANKKGFAGGGVKLNHQWVNDEADTVHKAFGAYDRNDNDQAKITVGYGQETEDLFWSGHVSKGMGDKITSGNVTNRAYDYGVGGEVGTFIDSTLTRVRAGLDYEFGTDYSDGEDRPSRAIVSAGVEQFFHDTPHSVSLDVSGYRNSGGHNRKDDDFNARLGYRYEFGGDGNYQSAQTTRRRRVEIPGTPASPGRAAVPAMPAATGASVGAAAVPAQPAIPPKYERRAVKVPGYEFVKTTMKLENETFFDLNSAKLTPSAKRNLDKITSQIREHGYLGVIRITGNTCGMGDPVYDQRLSERRADAVRNYLITQGFNPEHLIARGLGKGSPKYDRTDNDFKNRRVDLEYVTERRIKKKVDKIQYKNVLVQEGRPAIPAQPARSGRAAHSGRSTIPALPPTPGTPSRFVWKTEVVKSAPLWIKRALHNTIRHNRTVNTYSTQNHQKAVVDDSFTLASGSALIDVLGNDSGGLTLVRVGTPSNGTTTIEGNQIRYVPNTGFSGTDSFTYTARDGDGQEFTATVVVTVSTNQTNEAPKAVDDNASTPENTAITIDVIANDTDPDSDALVVEAVGTPTNGVVAIVNNKIVYTPNTDFSGTDHFTYTITDNNGHTATANVTVTVTAVNLPPIAQDDAASTNYETAITIPVSANDRDPEGGEVCVSSISVDPMNGWVNILETGNEIKYTPNNGFSGTDHFTYLACDSEGNTAPATVTVVVREKH
;
A
#
# COMPACT_ATOMS: atom_id res chain seq x y z
N MET A 1 -25.91 21.51 -13.37
CA MET A 1 -27.09 21.58 -12.47
C MET A 1 -27.34 23.06 -12.14
N LYS A 2 -28.58 23.56 -12.27
CA LYS A 2 -28.96 24.96 -12.04
C LYS A 2 -28.54 25.42 -10.62
N ILE A 3 -27.70 26.45 -10.55
CA ILE A 3 -27.32 27.11 -9.29
C ILE A 3 -28.53 27.90 -8.80
N ASN A 4 -29.29 27.34 -7.87
CA ASN A 4 -30.33 28.08 -7.17
C ASN A 4 -29.68 28.96 -6.10
N ASN A 5 -29.36 30.18 -6.50
CA ASN A 5 -28.96 31.30 -5.66
C ASN A 5 -30.04 31.59 -4.58
N ARG A 6 -29.82 31.12 -3.35
CA ARG A 6 -30.42 31.67 -2.12
C ARG A 6 -29.38 31.81 -0.99
N LEU A 7 -28.29 32.51 -1.27
CA LEU A 7 -27.53 33.29 -0.26
C LEU A 7 -28.39 34.50 0.20
N PRO A 8 -28.19 35.20 1.35
CA PRO A 8 -27.39 34.96 2.55
C PRO A 8 -28.13 35.43 3.85
N ARG A 9 -29.44 35.21 4.02
CA ARG A 9 -30.17 35.73 5.21
C ARG A 9 -29.89 34.97 6.52
N LYS A 10 -29.36 33.75 6.44
CA LYS A 10 -29.13 32.89 7.62
C LYS A 10 -27.82 33.16 8.36
N PHE A 11 -26.86 33.87 7.75
CA PHE A 11 -25.58 34.25 8.40
C PHE A 11 -25.77 35.18 9.61
N ARG A 12 -26.90 35.91 9.69
CA ARG A 12 -27.21 36.82 10.81
C ARG A 12 -27.48 36.11 12.14
N TYR A 13 -27.86 34.83 12.11
CA TYR A 13 -28.15 34.04 13.33
C TYR A 13 -26.92 33.32 13.90
N PHE A 14 -25.77 33.36 13.22
CA PHE A 14 -24.53 32.76 13.70
C PHE A 14 -23.78 33.65 14.69
N ALA A 15 -23.83 34.98 14.52
CA ALA A 15 -23.19 35.91 15.46
C ALA A 15 -23.69 35.75 16.93
N PRO A 16 -24.99 35.58 17.21
CA PRO A 16 -25.47 35.26 18.55
C PRO A 16 -24.96 33.91 19.06
N VAL A 17 -24.92 32.85 18.24
CA VAL A 17 -24.44 31.52 18.66
C VAL A 17 -22.95 31.53 18.96
N PHE A 18 -22.14 32.21 18.14
CA PHE A 18 -20.73 32.44 18.42
C PHE A 18 -20.51 33.31 19.68
N CYS A 19 -21.33 34.34 19.89
CA CYS A 19 -21.32 35.10 21.15
C CYS A 19 -21.76 34.26 22.35
N SER A 20 -22.76 33.38 22.22
CA SER A 20 -23.24 32.51 23.30
C SER A 20 -22.22 31.43 23.67
N ILE A 21 -21.51 30.86 22.69
CA ILE A 21 -20.43 29.89 22.92
C ILE A 21 -19.20 30.58 23.52
N ALA A 22 -18.86 31.78 23.04
CA ALA A 22 -17.84 32.63 23.67
C ALA A 22 -18.21 32.96 25.13
N VAL A 23 -19.47 33.31 25.40
CA VAL A 23 -19.99 33.59 26.75
C VAL A 23 -19.96 32.34 27.64
N LEU A 24 -20.35 31.16 27.14
CA LEU A 24 -20.24 29.88 27.87
C LEU A 24 -18.78 29.52 28.20
N SER A 25 -17.85 29.74 27.25
CA SER A 25 -16.42 29.53 27.49
C SER A 25 -15.82 30.53 28.50
N THR A 26 -16.34 31.76 28.56
CA THR A 26 -15.97 32.74 29.59
C THR A 26 -16.64 32.48 30.95
N GLN A 27 -17.82 31.87 30.99
CA GLN A 27 -18.51 31.52 32.24
C GLN A 27 -17.86 30.32 32.97
N LEU A 28 -17.16 29.44 32.24
CA LEU A 28 -16.27 28.43 32.83
C LEU A 28 -15.08 29.04 33.61
N GLN A 29 -14.78 30.33 33.42
CA GLN A 29 -13.82 31.08 34.23
C GLN A 29 -14.43 31.64 35.53
N ALA A 30 -15.76 31.57 35.71
CA ALA A 30 -16.49 32.26 36.79
C ALA A 30 -17.39 31.32 37.64
N GLY A 31 -17.03 30.04 37.78
CA GLY A 31 -17.68 29.16 38.76
C GLY A 31 -17.22 29.48 40.19
N PRO A 32 -18.12 29.57 41.19
CA PRO A 32 -17.72 29.82 42.57
C PRO A 32 -16.87 28.65 43.07
N THR A 33 -15.73 28.95 43.68
CA THR A 33 -15.02 28.01 44.56
C THR A 33 -15.99 27.51 45.63
N ILE A 34 -16.47 26.26 45.50
CA ILE A 34 -17.22 25.60 46.56
C ILE A 34 -16.20 25.12 47.60
N GLN A 35 -16.03 25.90 48.66
CA GLN A 35 -15.36 25.46 49.87
C GLN A 35 -16.31 24.50 50.61
N LEU A 36 -16.08 23.19 50.48
CA LEU A 36 -16.70 22.22 51.38
C LEU A 36 -15.98 22.33 52.73
N ASN A 37 -16.61 23.00 53.69
CA ASN A 37 -16.14 23.01 55.07
C ASN A 37 -16.21 21.57 55.61
N GLY A 38 -15.06 20.89 55.62
CA GLY A 38 -14.86 19.62 56.29
C GLY A 38 -14.61 19.85 57.78
N ASP A 39 -15.51 19.31 58.60
CA ASP A 39 -15.48 19.34 60.06
C ASP A 39 -14.19 18.71 60.63
N ALA A 40 -13.63 19.32 61.66
CA ALA A 40 -12.33 18.99 62.23
C ALA A 40 -12.41 17.79 63.19
N ALA A 41 -12.73 16.58 62.70
CA ALA A 41 -12.78 15.40 63.57
C ALA A 41 -12.67 14.01 62.90
N ARG A 42 -12.26 13.87 61.63
CA ARG A 42 -12.11 12.53 61.03
C ARG A 42 -10.79 12.38 60.28
N ASP A 43 -9.89 11.69 60.97
CA ASP A 43 -8.59 11.21 60.52
C ASP A 43 -8.75 10.06 59.51
N GLY A 44 -8.02 10.15 58.40
CA GLY A 44 -7.61 9.00 57.59
C GLY A 44 -8.66 8.21 56.81
N MET A 45 -9.35 8.82 55.84
CA MET A 45 -9.73 8.14 54.58
C MET A 45 -9.76 9.14 53.42
N ALA A 46 -9.08 8.80 52.32
CA ALA A 46 -9.06 9.57 51.09
C ALA A 46 -10.48 9.65 50.51
N ASP A 47 -11.02 10.86 50.35
CA ASP A 47 -12.13 11.10 49.44
C ASP A 47 -12.21 12.55 48.93
N SER A 48 -12.77 12.69 47.74
CA SER A 48 -13.02 13.87 46.89
C SER A 48 -11.91 14.30 45.90
N GLY A 49 -11.90 13.62 44.75
CA GLY A 49 -11.28 14.07 43.52
C GLY A 49 -11.74 15.49 43.14
N HIS A 50 -10.78 16.40 43.06
CA HIS A 50 -10.98 17.78 42.62
C HIS A 50 -11.08 17.85 41.08
N LEU A 51 -12.26 18.20 40.57
CA LEU A 51 -12.45 18.80 39.24
C LEU A 51 -12.42 20.32 39.41
N GLY A 52 -11.24 20.91 39.28
CA GLY A 52 -11.10 22.35 39.55
C GLY A 52 -9.74 22.93 39.24
N TYR A 53 -9.28 22.85 37.98
CA TYR A 53 -8.38 23.83 37.35
C TYR A 53 -8.22 23.49 35.85
N VAL A 54 -8.80 24.28 34.94
CA VAL A 54 -8.37 24.25 33.52
C VAL A 54 -7.12 25.13 33.44
N GLY A 55 -5.98 24.56 33.81
CA GLY A 55 -4.70 25.26 33.79
C GLY A 55 -4.16 25.44 32.38
N GLY A 56 -3.31 26.47 32.22
CA GLY A 56 -2.09 26.59 31.38
C GLY A 56 -2.09 26.17 29.91
N ASN A 57 -2.59 24.98 29.64
CA ASN A 57 -2.09 24.06 28.64
C ASN A 57 -3.24 23.32 27.94
N THR A 58 -4.45 23.91 27.98
CA THR A 58 -5.67 23.32 27.42
C THR A 58 -6.17 24.13 26.25
N ARG A 59 -6.46 23.47 25.14
CA ARG A 59 -7.04 24.05 23.92
C ARG A 59 -8.41 23.46 23.69
N ILE A 60 -9.40 24.30 23.41
CA ILE A 60 -10.75 23.89 23.03
C ILE A 60 -11.05 24.42 21.64
N GLY A 61 -11.56 23.57 20.77
CA GLY A 61 -12.01 23.92 19.44
C GLY A 61 -13.47 23.53 19.23
N VAL A 62 -14.18 24.35 18.48
CA VAL A 62 -15.52 24.03 17.96
C VAL A 62 -15.56 24.31 16.48
N SER A 63 -16.25 23.48 15.72
CA SER A 63 -16.40 23.66 14.28
C SER A 63 -17.74 23.15 13.81
N ILE A 64 -18.17 23.68 12.66
CA ILE A 64 -19.39 23.27 11.97
C ILE A 64 -19.09 23.19 10.49
N ASP A 65 -19.68 22.20 9.82
CA ASP A 65 -19.56 22.06 8.38
C ASP A 65 -20.86 22.39 7.63
N ARG A 66 -20.80 22.29 6.30
CA ARG A 66 -21.92 22.65 5.41
C ARG A 66 -23.16 21.78 5.66
N ASP A 67 -22.97 20.56 6.16
CA ASP A 67 -24.01 19.55 6.40
C ASP A 67 -24.59 19.68 7.83
N LEU A 68 -24.19 20.75 8.54
CA LEU A 68 -24.59 21.05 9.92
C LEU A 68 -24.16 19.98 10.91
N GLN A 69 -23.06 19.28 10.62
CA GLN A 69 -22.38 18.45 11.58
C GLN A 69 -21.47 19.34 12.44
N GLY A 70 -21.78 19.42 13.73
CA GLY A 70 -20.96 20.10 14.72
C GLY A 70 -19.87 19.17 15.24
N GLN A 71 -18.69 19.72 15.48
CA GLN A 71 -17.59 19.00 16.13
C GLN A 71 -16.99 19.87 17.23
N ALA A 72 -16.72 19.27 18.37
CA ALA A 72 -15.97 19.89 19.46
C ALA A 72 -14.75 19.03 19.81
N GLU A 73 -13.65 19.71 20.11
CA GLU A 73 -12.37 19.10 20.45
C GLU A 73 -11.79 19.74 21.71
N VAL A 74 -11.11 18.93 22.51
CA VAL A 74 -10.35 19.37 23.67
C VAL A 74 -8.97 18.71 23.58
N SER A 75 -7.92 19.52 23.65
CA SER A 75 -6.53 19.06 23.71
C SER A 75 -5.87 19.58 24.97
N HIS A 76 -5.15 18.73 25.67
CA HIS A 76 -4.46 19.07 26.91
C HIS A 76 -3.02 18.56 26.84
N ILE A 77 -2.06 19.42 27.15
CA ILE A 77 -0.64 19.04 27.26
C ILE A 77 -0.43 18.44 28.65
N ILE A 78 -0.10 17.15 28.68
CA ILE A 78 0.06 16.36 29.91
C ILE A 78 1.50 16.49 30.45
N LEU A 79 2.46 16.55 29.54
CA LEU A 79 3.89 16.69 29.85
C LEU A 79 4.50 17.71 28.91
N GLU A 80 5.30 18.61 29.45
CA GLU A 80 6.01 19.63 28.68
C GLU A 80 7.38 19.90 29.30
N ASP A 81 8.39 20.00 28.45
CA ASP A 81 9.76 20.42 28.76
C ASP A 81 10.26 21.36 27.65
N ASP A 82 11.42 21.96 27.82
CA ASP A 82 12.01 22.92 26.88
C ASP A 82 12.24 22.35 25.46
N SER A 83 12.32 21.02 25.32
CA SER A 83 12.59 20.33 24.05
C SER A 83 11.56 19.25 23.70
N SER A 84 10.49 19.07 24.49
CA SER A 84 9.46 18.07 24.17
C SER A 84 8.10 18.40 24.78
N ALA A 85 7.04 17.94 24.13
CA ALA A 85 5.68 18.05 24.63
C ALA A 85 4.90 16.76 24.33
N THR A 86 3.99 16.39 25.24
CA THR A 86 3.07 15.28 25.05
C THR A 86 1.66 15.76 25.36
N SER A 87 0.74 15.57 24.42
CA SER A 87 -0.64 16.03 24.54
C SER A 87 -1.64 14.91 24.25
N ALA A 88 -2.73 14.91 25.00
CA ALA A 88 -3.91 14.12 24.72
C ALA A 88 -5.01 15.01 24.16
N GLU A 89 -5.69 14.52 23.14
CA GLU A 89 -6.77 15.19 22.45
C GLU A 89 -7.98 14.27 22.38
N GLY A 90 -9.15 14.79 22.69
CA GLY A 90 -10.44 14.11 22.52
C GLY A 90 -11.36 14.97 21.68
N TRP A 91 -12.16 14.35 20.83
CA TRP A 91 -13.15 15.05 20.02
C TRP A 91 -14.47 14.27 19.97
N PHE A 92 -15.56 15.00 19.79
CA PHE A 92 -16.89 14.45 19.60
C PHE A 92 -17.64 15.20 18.50
N GLY A 93 -18.39 14.45 17.69
CA GLY A 93 -19.23 14.95 16.61
C GLY A 93 -20.71 14.80 16.93
N TYR A 94 -21.51 15.78 16.51
CA TYR A 94 -22.95 15.77 16.71
C TYR A 94 -23.68 16.34 15.49
N GLN A 95 -24.65 15.59 14.98
CA GLN A 95 -25.49 16.01 13.86
C GLN A 95 -26.61 16.93 14.36
N LEU A 96 -26.64 18.19 13.89
CA LEU A 96 -27.56 19.20 14.43
C LEU A 96 -28.99 19.09 13.87
N LYS A 97 -29.16 18.41 12.72
CA LYS A 97 -30.45 18.33 12.03
C LYS A 97 -30.62 17.00 11.30
N ASP A 98 -31.86 16.50 11.28
CA ASP A 98 -32.30 15.46 10.34
C ASP A 98 -32.30 15.99 8.90
N ASP A 99 -31.66 15.26 8.00
CA ASP A 99 -31.63 15.55 6.55
C ASP A 99 -32.17 14.40 5.69
N GLY A 100 -32.79 13.40 6.32
CA GLY A 100 -33.39 12.24 5.65
C GLY A 100 -32.40 11.10 5.39
N ALA A 101 -31.09 11.38 5.35
CA ALA A 101 -30.03 10.39 5.29
C ALA A 101 -29.44 10.10 6.68
N ASN A 102 -29.35 11.12 7.54
CA ASN A 102 -28.79 11.04 8.88
C ASN A 102 -29.79 11.52 9.92
N LYS A 103 -29.83 10.82 11.05
CA LYS A 103 -30.64 11.21 12.22
C LYS A 103 -29.85 12.21 13.07
N LYS A 104 -30.55 13.15 13.68
CA LYS A 104 -30.03 14.05 14.71
C LYS A 104 -29.52 13.20 15.88
N GLY A 105 -28.25 13.40 16.25
CA GLY A 105 -27.64 12.59 17.30
C GLY A 105 -26.13 12.62 17.29
N PHE A 106 -25.55 11.69 18.05
CA PHE A 106 -24.11 11.44 18.04
C PHE A 106 -23.66 11.00 16.66
N ALA A 107 -22.59 11.62 16.15
CA ALA A 107 -22.08 11.34 14.81
C ALA A 107 -20.67 10.70 14.83
N GLY A 108 -20.14 10.42 16.01
CA GLY A 108 -18.81 9.85 16.20
C GLY A 108 -17.96 10.61 17.21
N GLY A 109 -16.80 10.05 17.53
CA GLY A 109 -15.83 10.64 18.44
C GLY A 109 -14.51 9.88 18.40
N GLY A 110 -13.49 10.44 19.02
CA GLY A 110 -12.17 9.83 19.02
C GLY A 110 -11.22 10.46 20.01
N VAL A 111 -10.07 9.80 20.15
CA VAL A 111 -8.96 10.23 21.00
C VAL A 111 -7.66 10.16 20.22
N LYS A 112 -6.73 11.05 20.54
CA LYS A 112 -5.39 11.12 19.94
C LYS A 112 -4.36 11.46 20.99
N LEU A 113 -3.25 10.72 20.98
CA LEU A 113 -2.06 11.02 21.76
C LEU A 113 -0.97 11.51 20.82
N ASN A 114 -0.33 12.62 21.17
CA ASN A 114 0.72 13.23 20.37
C ASN A 114 1.97 13.39 21.23
N HIS A 115 3.11 13.14 20.64
CA HIS A 115 4.42 13.42 21.22
C HIS A 115 5.23 14.24 20.23
N GLN A 116 5.76 15.37 20.68
CA GLN A 116 6.61 16.26 19.89
C GLN A 116 7.95 16.44 20.58
N TRP A 117 9.04 16.47 19.82
CA TRP A 117 10.37 16.73 20.34
C TRP A 117 11.22 17.53 19.37
N VAL A 118 12.15 18.29 19.93
CA VAL A 118 13.10 19.12 19.20
C VAL A 118 14.40 18.32 18.98
N ASN A 119 15.04 18.49 17.84
CA ASN A 119 16.37 17.94 17.62
C ASN A 119 17.46 18.70 18.41
N ASP A 120 18.66 18.12 18.51
CA ASP A 120 19.78 18.71 19.27
C ASP A 120 20.19 20.10 18.77
N GLU A 121 19.98 20.38 17.48
CA GLU A 121 20.30 21.66 16.85
C GLU A 121 19.20 22.73 17.00
N ALA A 122 18.03 22.35 17.53
CA ALA A 122 16.85 23.20 17.69
C ALA A 122 16.42 23.93 16.40
N ASP A 123 16.47 23.24 15.27
CA ASP A 123 16.02 23.75 13.97
C ASP A 123 14.84 22.97 13.37
N THR A 124 14.47 21.84 13.98
CA THR A 124 13.35 21.00 13.54
C THR A 124 12.60 20.41 14.74
N VAL A 125 11.27 20.47 14.69
CA VAL A 125 10.37 19.78 15.63
C VAL A 125 9.79 18.55 14.97
N HIS A 126 10.13 17.38 15.52
CA HIS A 126 9.57 16.10 15.12
C HIS A 126 8.29 15.82 15.88
N LYS A 127 7.35 15.13 15.23
CA LYS A 127 6.02 14.88 15.76
C LYS A 127 5.62 13.45 15.45
N ALA A 128 5.11 12.74 16.43
CA ALA A 128 4.49 11.43 16.27
C ALA A 128 3.13 11.43 16.96
N PHE A 129 2.15 10.72 16.41
CA PHE A 129 0.86 10.57 17.03
C PHE A 129 0.24 9.18 16.78
N GLY A 130 -0.64 8.79 17.68
CA GLY A 130 -1.57 7.68 17.51
C GLY A 130 -2.98 8.15 17.84
N ALA A 131 -3.95 7.80 17.00
CA ALA A 131 -5.35 8.16 17.14
C ALA A 131 -6.26 6.94 17.00
N TYR A 132 -7.40 6.99 17.68
CA TYR A 132 -8.51 6.05 17.59
C TYR A 132 -9.80 6.85 17.40
N ASP A 133 -10.49 6.61 16.29
CA ASP A 133 -11.74 7.28 15.92
C ASP A 133 -12.85 6.25 15.75
N ARG A 134 -14.09 6.59 16.11
CA ARG A 134 -15.28 5.73 15.98
C ARG A 134 -16.47 6.54 15.45
N ASN A 135 -17.24 5.97 14.53
CA ASN A 135 -18.50 6.57 14.07
C ASN A 135 -19.71 6.11 14.90
N ASP A 136 -20.89 6.59 14.52
CA ASP A 136 -22.19 6.27 15.11
C ASP A 136 -22.68 4.83 14.85
N ASN A 137 -22.10 4.17 13.84
CA ASN A 137 -22.35 2.78 13.48
C ASN A 137 -21.33 1.83 14.11
N ASP A 138 -20.66 2.25 15.17
CA ASP A 138 -19.69 1.47 15.93
C ASP A 138 -18.42 1.01 15.17
N GLN A 139 -18.25 1.45 13.92
CA GLN A 139 -17.04 1.21 13.15
C GLN A 139 -15.94 2.18 13.60
N ALA A 140 -14.71 1.69 13.58
CA ALA A 140 -13.56 2.39 14.13
C ALA A 140 -12.40 2.49 13.13
N LYS A 141 -11.45 3.36 13.44
CA LYS A 141 -10.21 3.53 12.68
C LYS A 141 -9.08 3.85 13.65
N ILE A 142 -7.96 3.16 13.51
CA ILE A 142 -6.71 3.54 14.16
C ILE A 142 -5.84 4.26 13.14
N THR A 143 -5.23 5.36 13.54
CA THR A 143 -4.29 6.13 12.70
C THR A 143 -3.00 6.33 13.45
N VAL A 144 -1.87 6.13 12.77
CA VAL A 144 -0.54 6.50 13.28
C VAL A 144 0.14 7.39 12.27
N GLY A 145 0.87 8.39 12.75
CA GLY A 145 1.55 9.32 11.83
C GLY A 145 2.76 9.99 12.42
N TYR A 146 3.52 10.56 11.51
CA TYR A 146 4.78 11.25 11.78
C TYR A 146 4.88 12.51 10.94
N GLY A 147 5.50 13.54 11.48
CA GLY A 147 5.74 14.78 10.75
C GLY A 147 6.87 15.60 11.33
N GLN A 148 7.21 16.66 10.60
CA GLN A 148 8.24 17.60 10.97
C GLN A 148 7.75 19.03 10.74
N GLU A 149 8.11 19.94 11.64
CA GLU A 149 7.85 21.38 11.53
C GLU A 149 9.17 22.14 11.72
N THR A 150 9.45 23.01 10.77
CA THR A 150 10.53 24.01 10.80
C THR A 150 9.89 25.39 10.96
N GLU A 151 10.70 26.45 11.02
CA GLU A 151 10.19 27.83 11.14
C GLU A 151 9.19 28.19 10.02
N ASP A 152 9.50 27.83 8.78
CA ASP A 152 8.74 28.23 7.58
C ASP A 152 7.79 27.14 7.06
N LEU A 153 8.13 25.86 7.24
CA LEU A 153 7.46 24.73 6.57
C LEU A 153 7.14 23.61 7.57
N PHE A 154 6.01 22.95 7.37
CA PHE A 154 5.73 21.67 8.00
C PHE A 154 5.21 20.66 6.98
N TRP A 155 5.45 19.38 7.28
CA TRP A 155 4.83 18.26 6.59
C TRP A 155 4.52 17.14 7.58
N SER A 156 3.52 16.33 7.27
CA SER A 156 3.27 15.09 7.99
C SER A 156 2.67 14.03 7.06
N GLY A 157 2.88 12.78 7.43
CA GLY A 157 2.28 11.62 6.79
C GLY A 157 1.69 10.69 7.85
N HIS A 158 0.65 9.96 7.48
CA HIS A 158 0.00 9.01 8.35
C HIS A 158 -0.52 7.81 7.57
N VAL A 159 -0.68 6.71 8.30
CA VAL A 159 -1.36 5.50 7.83
C VAL A 159 -2.46 5.14 8.80
N SER A 160 -3.55 4.59 8.28
CA SER A 160 -4.70 4.18 9.08
C SER A 160 -5.16 2.78 8.74
N LYS A 161 -5.77 2.12 9.72
CA LYS A 161 -6.43 0.83 9.57
C LYS A 161 -7.86 0.92 10.08
N GLY A 162 -8.81 0.53 9.23
CA GLY A 162 -10.20 0.34 9.61
C GLY A 162 -10.36 -0.84 10.56
N MET A 163 -11.24 -0.68 11.54
CA MET A 163 -11.57 -1.68 12.53
C MET A 163 -13.08 -1.70 12.74
N GLY A 164 -13.60 -2.83 13.20
CA GLY A 164 -15.02 -3.00 13.45
C GLY A 164 -15.64 -4.05 12.54
N ASP A 165 -16.80 -4.48 12.98
CA ASP A 165 -17.53 -5.56 12.34
C ASP A 165 -18.17 -5.10 11.03
N LYS A 166 -18.35 -6.08 10.14
CA LYS A 166 -19.10 -5.89 8.91
C LYS A 166 -20.58 -5.71 9.28
N ILE A 167 -21.22 -4.67 8.76
CA ILE A 167 -22.64 -4.42 8.97
C ILE A 167 -23.37 -4.86 7.70
N THR A 168 -24.09 -5.97 7.77
CA THR A 168 -24.83 -6.53 6.63
C THR A 168 -26.27 -6.04 6.64
N SER A 169 -26.74 -5.49 5.52
CA SER A 169 -28.13 -5.09 5.30
C SER A 169 -28.61 -5.68 3.97
N GLY A 170 -29.37 -6.78 4.04
CA GLY A 170 -29.76 -7.55 2.85
C GLY A 170 -28.54 -8.12 2.12
N ASN A 171 -28.43 -7.85 0.82
CA ASN A 171 -27.32 -8.31 -0.02
C ASN A 171 -26.12 -7.33 -0.05
N VAL A 172 -26.09 -6.32 0.81
CA VAL A 172 -25.02 -5.33 0.86
C VAL A 172 -24.35 -5.35 2.23
N THR A 173 -23.03 -5.40 2.21
CA THR A 173 -22.19 -5.35 3.40
C THR A 173 -21.46 -4.00 3.46
N ASN A 174 -21.63 -3.28 4.56
CA ASN A 174 -20.96 -2.00 4.81
C ASN A 174 -19.81 -2.18 5.81
N ARG A 175 -18.66 -1.60 5.50
CA ARG A 175 -17.48 -1.64 6.38
C ARG A 175 -16.69 -0.33 6.33
N ALA A 176 -15.96 -0.01 7.38
CA ALA A 176 -14.91 1.01 7.31
C ALA A 176 -13.83 0.62 6.29
N TYR A 177 -13.24 1.59 5.60
CA TYR A 177 -12.09 1.34 4.72
C TYR A 177 -10.95 0.65 5.49
N ASP A 178 -10.44 -0.45 4.94
CA ASP A 178 -9.49 -1.32 5.64
C ASP A 178 -8.15 -0.64 5.88
N TYR A 179 -7.67 0.13 4.91
CA TYR A 179 -6.39 0.82 4.97
C TYR A 179 -6.51 2.24 4.42
N GLY A 180 -5.68 3.13 4.96
CA GLY A 180 -5.53 4.49 4.46
C GLY A 180 -4.10 4.99 4.55
N VAL A 181 -3.73 5.87 3.65
CA VAL A 181 -2.48 6.63 3.67
C VAL A 181 -2.81 8.09 3.37
N GLY A 182 -2.23 9.01 4.12
CA GLY A 182 -2.47 10.42 3.90
C GLY A 182 -1.33 11.28 4.37
N GLY A 183 -1.37 12.55 4.02
CA GLY A 183 -0.37 13.51 4.42
C GLY A 183 -0.80 14.94 4.21
N GLU A 184 -0.16 15.84 4.93
CA GLU A 184 -0.35 17.28 4.80
C GLU A 184 0.99 17.99 4.65
N VAL A 185 0.96 19.10 3.93
CA VAL A 185 2.07 20.04 3.82
C VAL A 185 1.53 21.44 4.05
N GLY A 186 2.37 22.32 4.59
CA GLY A 186 1.96 23.70 4.77
C GLY A 186 3.07 24.61 5.24
N THR A 187 2.71 25.87 5.38
CA THR A 187 3.62 26.94 5.76
C THR A 187 2.94 27.88 6.74
N PHE A 188 3.76 28.59 7.50
CA PHE A 188 3.31 29.65 8.37
C PHE A 188 3.80 31.00 7.83
N ILE A 189 2.88 31.93 7.66
CA ILE A 189 3.17 33.28 7.19
C ILE A 189 3.20 34.19 8.42
N ASP A 190 4.41 34.47 8.91
CA ASP A 190 4.61 35.25 10.15
C ASP A 190 4.03 36.66 10.08
N SER A 191 4.11 37.33 8.92
CA SER A 191 3.61 38.71 8.75
C SER A 191 2.12 38.85 8.98
N THR A 192 1.36 37.78 8.76
CA THR A 192 -0.10 37.76 8.90
C THR A 192 -0.56 36.82 9.99
N LEU A 193 0.34 36.13 10.70
CA LEU A 193 0.02 35.04 11.63
C LEU A 193 -0.97 34.02 11.02
N THR A 194 -0.72 33.61 9.79
CA THR A 194 -1.60 32.72 9.04
C THR A 194 -0.92 31.39 8.75
N ARG A 195 -1.58 30.29 9.07
CA ARG A 195 -1.15 28.94 8.70
C ARG A 195 -1.93 28.46 7.49
N VAL A 196 -1.25 28.10 6.42
CA VAL A 196 -1.85 27.54 5.20
C VAL A 196 -1.42 26.09 5.07
N ARG A 197 -2.35 25.22 4.68
CA ARG A 197 -2.14 23.77 4.54
C ARG A 197 -2.86 23.20 3.33
N ALA A 198 -2.31 22.13 2.79
CA ALA A 198 -2.94 21.26 1.82
C ALA A 198 -2.65 19.80 2.18
N GLY A 199 -3.61 18.92 1.94
CA GLY A 199 -3.50 17.51 2.27
C GLY A 199 -4.09 16.62 1.18
N LEU A 200 -3.63 15.38 1.18
CA LEU A 200 -4.11 14.31 0.33
C LEU A 200 -4.23 13.04 1.17
N ASP A 201 -5.38 12.39 1.09
CA ASP A 201 -5.64 11.11 1.74
C ASP A 201 -6.17 10.11 0.72
N TYR A 202 -5.78 8.85 0.84
CA TYR A 202 -6.24 7.75 0.02
C TYR A 202 -6.57 6.55 0.89
N GLU A 203 -7.81 6.10 0.84
CA GLU A 203 -8.34 4.96 1.60
C GLU A 203 -8.79 3.87 0.63
N PHE A 204 -8.59 2.59 0.97
CA PHE A 204 -8.98 1.46 0.13
C PHE A 204 -9.45 0.26 0.94
N GLY A 205 -10.45 -0.43 0.40
CA GLY A 205 -10.96 -1.69 0.95
C GLY A 205 -10.27 -2.90 0.34
N THR A 206 -10.31 -4.00 1.05
CA THR A 206 -9.83 -5.32 0.58
C THR A 206 -10.97 -6.28 0.31
N ASP A 207 -12.15 -6.04 0.88
CA ASP A 207 -13.35 -6.80 0.54
C ASP A 207 -13.98 -6.18 -0.72
N TYR A 208 -14.30 -7.00 -1.72
CA TYR A 208 -15.12 -6.65 -2.90
C TYR A 208 -15.66 -7.93 -3.53
N SER A 209 -16.82 -7.83 -4.17
CA SER A 209 -17.48 -8.96 -4.82
C SER A 209 -17.01 -9.16 -6.26
N ASP A 210 -17.24 -10.34 -6.84
CA ASP A 210 -16.93 -10.60 -8.25
C ASP A 210 -17.78 -9.68 -9.15
N GLY A 211 -17.13 -8.93 -10.02
CA GLY A 211 -17.77 -7.89 -10.85
C GLY A 211 -17.80 -6.49 -10.24
N GLU A 212 -17.34 -6.31 -9.00
CA GLU A 212 -17.08 -5.02 -8.38
C GLU A 212 -15.60 -4.62 -8.53
N ASP A 213 -15.35 -3.33 -8.82
CA ASP A 213 -14.00 -2.79 -8.73
C ASP A 213 -13.62 -2.62 -7.26
N ARG A 214 -12.32 -2.72 -6.94
CA ARG A 214 -11.82 -2.51 -5.58
C ARG A 214 -12.28 -1.15 -5.03
N PRO A 215 -12.95 -1.10 -3.87
CA PRO A 215 -13.42 0.14 -3.27
C PRO A 215 -12.24 1.00 -2.82
N SER A 216 -12.27 2.27 -3.19
CA SER A 216 -11.25 3.26 -2.88
C SER A 216 -11.84 4.66 -2.78
N ARG A 217 -11.20 5.51 -1.99
CA ARG A 217 -11.55 6.91 -1.81
C ARG A 217 -10.31 7.78 -1.82
N ALA A 218 -10.28 8.78 -2.69
CA ALA A 218 -9.28 9.83 -2.69
C ALA A 218 -9.88 11.11 -2.11
N ILE A 219 -9.19 11.76 -1.19
CA ILE A 219 -9.60 13.00 -0.53
C ILE A 219 -8.51 14.04 -0.76
N VAL A 220 -8.90 15.20 -1.25
CA VAL A 220 -8.04 16.38 -1.37
C VAL A 220 -8.55 17.42 -0.39
N SER A 221 -7.67 17.98 0.43
CA SER A 221 -8.03 18.99 1.42
C SER A 221 -7.12 20.22 1.34
N ALA A 222 -7.66 21.37 1.72
CA ALA A 222 -6.92 22.61 1.87
C ALA A 222 -7.50 23.41 3.04
N GLY A 223 -6.65 24.14 3.76
CA GLY A 223 -7.11 24.88 4.92
C GLY A 223 -6.27 26.10 5.22
N VAL A 224 -6.92 27.06 5.88
CA VAL A 224 -6.30 28.26 6.41
C VAL A 224 -6.68 28.39 7.87
N GLU A 225 -5.72 28.73 8.74
CA GLU A 225 -5.97 29.10 10.13
C GLU A 225 -5.33 30.46 10.41
N GLN A 226 -6.14 31.41 10.85
CA GLN A 226 -5.75 32.77 11.19
C GLN A 226 -5.66 32.89 12.71
N PHE A 227 -4.49 33.24 13.20
CA PHE A 227 -4.29 33.55 14.62
C PHE A 227 -4.44 35.05 14.86
N PHE A 228 -5.02 35.42 15.99
CA PHE A 228 -5.20 36.83 16.36
C PHE A 228 -4.08 37.26 17.33
N HIS A 229 -3.40 38.35 16.99
CA HIS A 229 -2.30 38.91 17.79
C HIS A 229 -2.66 39.08 19.26
N ASP A 230 -1.76 38.63 20.15
CA ASP A 230 -1.89 38.76 21.61
C ASP A 230 -3.20 38.21 22.20
N THR A 231 -3.86 37.30 21.48
CA THR A 231 -5.05 36.62 21.98
C THR A 231 -4.90 35.10 21.88
N PRO A 232 -5.60 34.33 22.74
CA PRO A 232 -5.66 32.87 22.65
C PRO A 232 -6.61 32.35 21.56
N HIS A 233 -7.03 33.22 20.62
CA HIS A 233 -8.06 32.91 19.63
C HIS A 233 -7.45 32.58 18.26
N SER A 234 -8.01 31.57 17.58
CA SER A 234 -7.82 31.37 16.15
C SER A 234 -9.13 30.99 15.45
N VAL A 235 -9.22 31.33 14.16
CA VAL A 235 -10.32 30.95 13.27
C VAL A 235 -9.74 30.18 12.10
N SER A 236 -10.39 29.08 11.73
CA SER A 236 -9.96 28.24 10.62
C SER A 236 -11.09 27.99 9.62
N LEU A 237 -10.71 27.89 8.35
CA LEU A 237 -11.56 27.41 7.27
C LEU A 237 -10.85 26.25 6.61
N ASP A 238 -11.49 25.09 6.59
CA ASP A 238 -11.02 23.86 5.96
C ASP A 238 -11.99 23.49 4.84
N VAL A 239 -11.48 23.15 3.66
CA VAL A 239 -12.25 22.62 2.53
C VAL A 239 -11.69 21.26 2.13
N SER A 240 -12.56 20.33 1.79
CA SER A 240 -12.16 19.02 1.28
C SER A 240 -13.10 18.55 0.17
N GLY A 241 -12.55 17.85 -0.81
CA GLY A 241 -13.31 17.15 -1.83
C GLY A 241 -12.88 15.69 -1.87
N TYR A 242 -13.81 14.78 -2.12
CA TYR A 242 -13.49 13.37 -2.25
C TYR A 242 -14.12 12.74 -3.47
N ARG A 243 -13.50 11.65 -3.92
CA ARG A 243 -13.98 10.79 -4.99
C ARG A 243 -13.92 9.35 -4.54
N ASN A 244 -15.07 8.69 -4.55
CA ASN A 244 -15.20 7.26 -4.33
C ASN A 244 -15.13 6.51 -5.68
N SER A 245 -14.53 5.34 -5.68
CA SER A 245 -14.45 4.44 -6.83
C SER A 245 -14.53 2.99 -6.38
N GLY A 246 -15.22 2.14 -7.13
CA GLY A 246 -15.40 0.72 -6.79
C GLY A 246 -16.41 0.47 -5.67
N GLY A 247 -16.56 -0.81 -5.31
CA GLY A 247 -17.65 -1.31 -4.45
C GLY A 247 -19.03 -1.22 -5.11
N HIS A 248 -20.07 -1.41 -4.31
CA HIS A 248 -21.45 -1.45 -4.77
C HIS A 248 -21.94 -0.10 -5.33
N ASN A 249 -21.54 1.02 -4.73
CA ASN A 249 -21.90 2.37 -5.20
C ASN A 249 -20.82 2.93 -6.12
N ARG A 250 -21.02 2.72 -7.42
CA ARG A 250 -19.97 2.71 -8.46
C ARG A 250 -19.28 4.04 -8.80
N LYS A 251 -19.56 5.16 -8.12
CA LYS A 251 -18.79 6.44 -8.10
C LYS A 251 -19.62 7.51 -7.40
N ASP A 252 -19.01 8.23 -6.46
CA ASP A 252 -19.62 9.38 -5.78
C ASP A 252 -18.55 10.44 -5.50
N ASP A 253 -18.87 11.70 -5.83
CA ASP A 253 -17.97 12.84 -5.71
C ASP A 253 -18.68 13.93 -4.89
N ASP A 254 -18.02 14.44 -3.85
CA ASP A 254 -18.64 15.44 -2.98
C ASP A 254 -17.61 16.34 -2.27
N PHE A 255 -18.06 17.50 -1.81
CA PHE A 255 -17.20 18.61 -1.36
C PHE A 255 -17.64 19.20 -0.03
N ASN A 256 -16.88 19.02 1.04
CA ASN A 256 -17.17 19.61 2.33
C ASN A 256 -16.41 20.94 2.57
N ALA A 257 -17.00 21.81 3.39
CA ALA A 257 -16.36 23.00 3.93
C ALA A 257 -16.71 23.13 5.43
N ARG A 258 -15.69 23.34 6.26
CA ARG A 258 -15.79 23.43 7.72
C ARG A 258 -15.20 24.74 8.23
N LEU A 259 -15.98 25.45 9.04
CA LEU A 259 -15.57 26.64 9.75
C LEU A 259 -15.31 26.29 11.21
N GLY A 260 -14.10 26.57 11.68
CA GLY A 260 -13.65 26.29 13.04
C GLY A 260 -13.27 27.55 13.81
N TYR A 261 -13.51 27.53 15.11
CA TYR A 261 -13.04 28.50 16.07
C TYR A 261 -12.35 27.78 17.23
N ARG A 262 -11.24 28.33 17.69
CA ARG A 262 -10.40 27.71 18.72
C ARG A 262 -9.99 28.74 19.77
N TYR A 263 -9.90 28.26 21.01
CA TYR A 263 -9.50 29.01 22.19
C TYR A 263 -8.47 28.23 23.01
N GLU A 264 -7.44 28.92 23.49
CA GLU A 264 -6.39 28.36 24.33
C GLU A 264 -6.47 28.92 25.77
N PHE A 265 -6.72 28.05 26.75
CA PHE A 265 -6.83 28.38 28.15
C PHE A 265 -5.46 28.41 28.83
N GLY A 266 -5.20 29.49 29.57
CA GLY A 266 -4.12 29.55 30.55
C GLY A 266 -2.70 29.60 29.98
N GLY A 267 -2.53 29.55 28.65
CA GLY A 267 -1.25 29.87 28.06
C GLY A 267 -0.92 31.29 28.47
N ASP A 268 0.27 31.53 29.01
CA ASP A 268 0.81 32.85 29.34
C ASP A 268 1.02 33.72 28.08
N GLY A 269 0.05 33.74 27.16
CA GLY A 269 0.23 33.97 25.75
C GLY A 269 1.25 32.99 25.17
N ASN A 270 0.89 32.26 24.13
CA ASN A 270 1.86 31.61 23.23
C ASN A 270 2.86 32.61 22.56
N TYR A 271 2.83 33.89 23.00
CA TYR A 271 3.61 35.05 22.58
C TYR A 271 4.23 35.83 23.75
N GLN A 272 4.48 35.21 24.91
CA GLN A 272 5.35 35.80 25.92
C GLN A 272 6.64 35.02 26.15
N SER A 273 7.75 35.77 26.14
CA SER A 273 9.09 35.33 26.52
C SER A 273 9.04 34.82 27.97
N ALA A 274 9.01 33.50 28.12
CA ALA A 274 8.99 32.84 29.43
C ALA A 274 10.29 33.10 30.19
N GLN A 275 10.13 33.49 31.45
CA GLN A 275 11.19 33.88 32.37
C GLN A 275 11.77 32.65 33.09
N THR A 276 12.93 32.16 32.62
CA THR A 276 13.85 31.40 33.46
C THR A 276 15.24 32.01 33.30
N THR A 277 15.57 32.97 34.16
CA THR A 277 16.79 33.79 34.01
C THR A 277 17.84 33.50 35.08
N ARG A 278 19.06 33.16 34.61
CA ARG A 278 20.28 33.39 35.39
C ARG A 278 20.70 34.85 35.18
N ARG A 279 20.48 35.67 36.22
CA ARG A 279 20.64 37.14 36.16
C ARG A 279 22.13 37.51 36.12
N ARG A 280 22.55 38.33 35.14
CA ARG A 280 23.85 39.02 35.18
C ARG A 280 23.62 40.52 35.10
N ARG A 281 23.87 41.21 36.22
CA ARG A 281 23.84 42.67 36.32
C ARG A 281 25.12 43.22 35.66
N VAL A 282 24.97 44.10 34.68
CA VAL A 282 26.10 44.86 34.13
C VAL A 282 25.87 46.33 34.47
N GLU A 283 26.69 46.86 35.39
CA GLU A 283 26.73 48.29 35.70
C GLU A 283 27.83 48.93 34.84
N ILE A 284 27.50 50.01 34.15
CA ILE A 284 28.50 50.88 33.52
C ILE A 284 28.60 52.11 34.43
N PRO A 285 29.69 52.30 35.18
CA PRO A 285 29.92 53.54 35.89
C PRO A 285 29.96 54.69 34.89
N GLY A 286 29.20 55.75 35.15
CA GLY A 286 29.39 57.01 34.44
C GLY A 286 30.84 57.44 34.62
N THR A 287 31.59 57.53 33.53
CA THR A 287 32.99 57.94 33.57
C THR A 287 33.05 59.36 34.15
N PRO A 288 33.85 59.63 35.19
CA PRO A 288 34.01 61.00 35.66
C PRO A 288 34.62 61.86 34.55
N ALA A 289 34.25 63.15 34.53
CA ALA A 289 34.82 64.11 33.59
C ALA A 289 36.35 64.13 33.73
N SER A 290 37.08 63.80 32.65
CA SER A 290 38.52 64.00 32.62
C SER A 290 38.84 65.50 32.59
N PRO A 291 39.80 66.00 33.39
CA PRO A 291 40.24 67.39 33.38
C PRO A 291 40.80 67.77 32.00
N GLY A 292 40.57 69.03 31.61
CA GLY A 292 40.93 69.59 30.31
C GLY A 292 42.36 69.27 29.88
N ARG A 293 42.52 68.77 28.66
CA ARG A 293 43.83 68.57 28.05
C ARG A 293 44.38 69.92 27.58
N ALA A 294 45.59 70.22 28.03
CA ALA A 294 46.37 71.39 27.65
C ALA A 294 46.58 71.52 26.13
N ALA A 295 46.73 72.77 25.70
CA ALA A 295 46.98 73.17 24.32
C ALA A 295 48.17 72.45 23.69
N VAL A 296 48.01 71.99 22.45
CA VAL A 296 49.10 71.56 21.58
C VAL A 296 49.42 72.71 20.60
N PRO A 297 50.70 73.02 20.33
CA PRO A 297 51.09 74.22 19.59
C PRO A 297 50.75 74.13 18.10
N ALA A 298 50.57 75.30 17.48
CA ALA A 298 50.33 75.45 16.06
C ALA A 298 51.49 74.89 15.20
N MET A 299 51.16 74.09 14.19
CA MET A 299 52.04 73.79 13.06
C MET A 299 51.79 74.77 11.90
N PRO A 300 52.80 75.06 11.06
CA PRO A 300 52.86 76.26 10.22
C PRO A 300 52.00 76.17 8.96
N ALA A 301 51.65 77.33 8.41
CA ALA A 301 50.92 77.47 7.17
C ALA A 301 51.70 76.87 5.97
N ALA A 302 51.12 75.86 5.33
CA ALA A 302 51.55 75.41 4.01
C ALA A 302 50.76 76.16 2.94
N THR A 303 51.48 76.99 2.19
CA THR A 303 51.04 77.66 0.96
C THR A 303 50.91 76.64 -0.17
N GLY A 304 49.74 76.54 -0.79
CA GLY A 304 49.52 75.72 -1.97
C GLY A 304 48.23 76.11 -2.68
N ALA A 305 48.36 76.67 -3.88
CA ALA A 305 47.25 77.05 -4.74
C ALA A 305 46.43 75.83 -5.15
N SER A 306 45.10 75.91 -5.03
CA SER A 306 44.17 74.89 -5.50
C SER A 306 44.04 74.93 -7.03
N VAL A 307 44.53 73.89 -7.70
CA VAL A 307 44.26 73.64 -9.13
C VAL A 307 42.88 72.99 -9.24
N GLY A 308 42.01 73.52 -10.10
CA GLY A 308 40.66 73.00 -10.32
C GLY A 308 40.67 71.56 -10.85
N ALA A 309 39.76 70.73 -10.37
CA ALA A 309 39.61 69.34 -10.81
C ALA A 309 39.00 69.26 -12.23
N ALA A 310 39.62 68.47 -13.11
CA ALA A 310 39.16 68.21 -14.47
C ALA A 310 37.90 67.33 -14.50
N ALA A 311 37.12 67.43 -15.60
CA ALA A 311 35.86 66.72 -15.78
C ALA A 311 36.04 65.18 -15.83
N VAL A 312 35.13 64.45 -15.19
CA VAL A 312 35.13 62.97 -15.14
C VAL A 312 34.12 62.42 -16.16
N PRO A 313 34.52 61.52 -17.08
CA PRO A 313 33.62 60.95 -18.09
C PRO A 313 32.62 59.95 -17.48
N ALA A 314 31.47 59.76 -18.15
CA ALA A 314 30.40 58.89 -17.68
C ALA A 314 30.79 57.40 -17.70
N GLN A 315 30.39 56.64 -16.67
CA GLN A 315 30.60 55.18 -16.59
C GLN A 315 29.26 54.42 -16.61
N PRO A 316 29.14 53.32 -17.39
CA PRO A 316 27.92 52.51 -17.46
C PRO A 316 27.72 51.64 -16.21
N ALA A 317 26.46 51.33 -15.90
CA ALA A 317 26.07 50.49 -14.78
C ALA A 317 26.51 49.03 -14.99
N ILE A 318 26.99 48.38 -13.92
CA ILE A 318 27.24 46.93 -13.90
C ILE A 318 26.33 46.31 -12.86
N PRO A 319 25.49 45.30 -13.21
CA PRO A 319 24.63 44.63 -12.23
C PRO A 319 25.44 43.72 -11.30
N PRO A 320 25.01 43.54 -10.04
CA PRO A 320 25.67 42.65 -9.10
C PRO A 320 25.55 41.19 -9.54
N LYS A 321 26.63 40.41 -9.40
CA LYS A 321 26.67 38.98 -9.73
C LYS A 321 26.85 38.15 -8.46
N TYR A 322 25.96 37.17 -8.26
CA TYR A 322 25.95 36.29 -7.10
C TYR A 322 26.27 34.84 -7.50
N GLU A 323 27.09 34.15 -6.71
CA GLU A 323 27.37 32.71 -6.87
C GLU A 323 27.06 31.97 -5.56
N ARG A 324 26.56 30.74 -5.67
CA ARG A 324 26.25 29.90 -4.51
C ARG A 324 27.54 29.27 -3.97
N ARG A 325 28.02 29.73 -2.82
CA ARG A 325 29.24 29.22 -2.17
C ARG A 325 28.97 28.76 -0.74
N ALA A 326 29.72 27.74 -0.32
CA ALA A 326 29.72 27.25 1.06
C ALA A 326 30.43 28.26 1.97
N VAL A 327 29.69 28.89 2.88
CA VAL A 327 30.20 29.89 3.81
C VAL A 327 30.08 29.35 5.24
N LYS A 328 31.18 29.46 5.99
CA LYS A 328 31.23 29.17 7.43
C LYS A 328 30.56 30.31 8.20
N VAL A 329 29.44 30.02 8.86
CA VAL A 329 28.67 30.97 9.66
C VAL A 329 28.89 30.65 11.14
N PRO A 330 29.30 31.63 11.97
CA PRO A 330 29.49 31.44 13.41
C PRO A 330 28.13 31.20 14.12
N GLY A 331 28.13 30.40 15.19
CA GLY A 331 26.95 30.23 16.06
C GLY A 331 26.54 31.53 16.76
N TYR A 332 25.23 31.68 16.99
CA TYR A 332 24.63 32.87 17.58
C TYR A 332 23.84 32.55 18.85
N GLU A 333 23.87 33.46 19.83
CA GLU A 333 23.05 33.42 21.06
C GLU A 333 22.02 34.57 21.02
N PHE A 334 20.76 34.28 21.35
CA PHE A 334 19.73 35.32 21.50
C PHE A 334 19.82 35.96 22.89
N VAL A 335 19.96 37.28 22.91
CA VAL A 335 20.04 38.06 24.15
C VAL A 335 18.83 38.99 24.22
N LYS A 336 17.97 38.80 25.21
CA LYS A 336 16.94 39.79 25.55
C LYS A 336 17.60 40.89 26.36
N THR A 337 17.44 42.12 25.90
CA THR A 337 17.94 43.31 26.59
C THR A 337 16.77 44.09 27.14
N THR A 338 16.71 44.20 28.46
CA THR A 338 15.76 45.07 29.16
C THR A 338 16.51 46.27 29.73
N MET A 339 16.10 47.46 29.32
CA MET A 339 16.58 48.68 29.95
C MET A 339 15.65 49.08 31.10
N LYS A 340 16.23 49.26 32.30
CA LYS A 340 15.56 49.87 33.46
C LYS A 340 16.33 51.13 33.87
N LEU A 341 15.61 52.25 34.01
CA LEU A 341 16.17 53.48 34.59
C LEU A 341 15.98 53.48 36.10
N GLU A 342 17.06 53.73 36.85
CA GLU A 342 17.01 53.74 38.31
C GLU A 342 17.11 55.15 38.92
N ASN A 343 17.67 56.16 38.23
CA ASN A 343 18.08 57.42 38.90
C ASN A 343 17.60 58.77 38.31
N GLU A 344 16.82 58.83 37.22
CA GLU A 344 16.26 60.09 36.68
C GLU A 344 14.82 59.93 36.13
N THR A 345 14.02 61.01 36.14
CA THR A 345 12.67 61.02 35.55
C THR A 345 12.73 61.17 34.03
N PHE A 346 12.14 60.22 33.30
CA PHE A 346 12.13 60.22 31.83
C PHE A 346 11.25 61.32 31.22
N PHE A 347 10.28 61.79 32.00
CA PHE A 347 9.30 62.77 31.59
C PHE A 347 9.23 63.95 32.55
N ASP A 348 8.77 65.09 32.04
CA ASP A 348 8.37 66.23 32.86
C ASP A 348 7.29 65.81 33.88
N LEU A 349 7.16 66.58 34.96
CA LEU A 349 6.22 66.31 36.05
C LEU A 349 4.80 66.10 35.52
N ASN A 350 4.20 64.94 35.81
CA ASN A 350 2.85 64.55 35.40
C ASN A 350 2.56 64.66 33.89
N SER A 351 3.60 64.59 33.06
CA SER A 351 3.51 64.73 31.60
C SER A 351 4.04 63.49 30.88
N ALA A 352 3.78 63.43 29.56
CA ALA A 352 4.40 62.50 28.61
C ALA A 352 5.54 63.15 27.81
N LYS A 353 5.87 64.41 28.09
CA LYS A 353 6.96 65.13 27.41
C LYS A 353 8.32 64.65 27.91
N LEU A 354 9.18 64.22 26.97
CA LEU A 354 10.54 63.74 27.25
C LEU A 354 11.46 64.88 27.70
N THR A 355 12.21 64.65 28.78
CA THR A 355 13.23 65.59 29.26
C THR A 355 14.45 65.62 28.31
N PRO A 356 15.26 66.70 28.29
CA PRO A 356 16.48 66.75 27.50
C PRO A 356 17.49 65.65 27.86
N SER A 357 17.57 65.25 29.14
CA SER A 357 18.39 64.13 29.58
C SER A 357 17.86 62.80 29.03
N ALA A 358 16.54 62.58 29.04
CA ALA A 358 15.93 61.37 28.48
C ALA A 358 16.21 61.21 26.97
N LYS A 359 16.19 62.31 26.19
CA LYS A 359 16.52 62.28 24.75
C LYS A 359 17.97 61.87 24.49
N ARG A 360 18.94 62.47 25.20
CA ARG A 360 20.38 62.08 25.09
C ARG A 360 20.61 60.62 25.46
N ASN A 361 19.82 60.10 26.39
CA ASN A 361 19.91 58.70 26.79
C ASN A 361 19.29 57.78 25.71
N LEU A 362 18.15 58.15 25.13
CA LEU A 362 17.57 57.48 23.97
C LEU A 362 18.52 57.47 22.76
N ASP A 363 19.31 58.51 22.55
CA ASP A 363 20.31 58.54 21.46
C ASP A 363 21.42 57.48 21.65
N LYS A 364 21.83 57.24 22.90
CA LYS A 364 22.79 56.16 23.21
C LYS A 364 22.17 54.79 22.97
N ILE A 365 20.93 54.60 23.40
CA ILE A 365 20.19 53.34 23.25
C ILE A 365 19.95 53.02 21.78
N THR A 366 19.49 54.00 21.00
CA THR A 366 19.26 53.85 19.56
C THR A 366 20.55 53.53 18.82
N SER A 367 21.68 54.13 19.20
CA SER A 367 22.99 53.80 18.64
C SER A 367 23.39 52.34 18.92
N GLN A 368 23.17 51.85 20.13
CA GLN A 368 23.46 50.46 20.50
C GLN A 368 22.53 49.45 19.84
N ILE A 369 21.24 49.75 19.75
CA ILE A 369 20.27 48.89 19.02
C ILE A 369 20.67 48.79 17.54
N ARG A 370 21.16 49.88 16.94
CA ARG A 370 21.67 49.86 15.56
C ARG A 370 22.98 49.10 15.42
N GLU A 371 23.88 49.20 16.40
CA GLU A 371 25.16 48.49 16.40
C GLU A 371 24.98 46.98 16.51
N HIS A 372 24.02 46.51 17.32
CA HIS A 372 23.79 45.08 17.55
C HIS A 372 22.70 44.47 16.66
N GLY A 373 21.89 45.29 16.01
CA GLY A 373 20.66 44.84 15.36
C GLY A 373 19.61 44.40 16.39
N TYR A 374 18.36 44.23 15.96
CA TYR A 374 17.28 43.70 16.80
C TYR A 374 16.40 42.75 15.99
N LEU A 375 15.82 41.76 16.65
CA LEU A 375 14.93 40.76 16.07
C LEU A 375 13.50 40.98 16.56
N GLY A 376 12.55 40.90 15.64
CA GLY A 376 11.13 41.12 15.91
C GLY A 376 10.83 42.57 16.32
N VAL A 377 10.12 42.72 17.43
CA VAL A 377 9.58 44.00 17.90
C VAL A 377 10.32 44.54 19.12
N ILE A 378 10.42 45.87 19.21
CA ILE A 378 10.86 46.59 20.40
C ILE A 378 9.61 46.94 21.20
N ARG A 379 9.50 46.36 22.40
CA ARG A 379 8.40 46.65 23.33
C ARG A 379 8.76 47.82 24.23
N ILE A 380 7.84 48.78 24.31
CA ILE A 380 7.98 50.03 25.06
C ILE A 380 6.85 50.04 26.10
N THR A 381 7.22 49.93 27.38
CA THR A 381 6.24 49.90 28.46
C THR A 381 6.31 51.17 29.28
N GLY A 382 5.26 51.98 29.23
CA GLY A 382 5.10 53.16 30.08
C GLY A 382 4.52 52.77 31.45
N ASN A 383 5.15 53.19 32.54
CA ASN A 383 4.72 52.84 33.89
C ASN A 383 4.33 54.10 34.67
N THR A 384 3.05 54.18 35.08
CA THR A 384 2.46 55.25 35.90
C THR A 384 1.52 54.61 36.93
N CYS A 385 1.75 54.88 38.21
CA CYS A 385 0.78 54.58 39.27
C CYS A 385 0.90 55.61 40.40
N GLY A 386 -0.14 55.70 41.25
CA GLY A 386 -0.10 56.53 42.47
C GLY A 386 -0.58 57.98 42.28
N MET A 387 -1.30 58.31 41.20
CA MET A 387 -1.94 59.63 41.02
C MET A 387 -3.42 59.67 41.42
N GLY A 388 -3.91 58.66 42.16
CA GLY A 388 -5.27 58.61 42.68
C GLY A 388 -6.27 57.90 41.76
N ASP A 389 -6.34 58.30 40.49
CA ASP A 389 -7.29 57.76 39.49
C ASP A 389 -6.69 56.65 38.60
N PRO A 390 -7.22 55.40 38.65
CA PRO A 390 -6.75 54.29 37.80
C PRO A 390 -6.84 54.55 36.29
N VAL A 391 -7.87 55.27 35.83
CA VAL A 391 -8.11 55.54 34.41
C VAL A 391 -7.14 56.59 33.90
N TYR A 392 -6.89 57.63 34.70
CA TYR A 392 -5.88 58.65 34.40
C TYR A 392 -4.47 58.05 34.35
N ASP A 393 -4.12 57.19 35.32
CA ASP A 393 -2.83 56.50 35.37
C ASP A 393 -2.60 55.64 34.12
N GLN A 394 -3.62 54.90 33.67
CA GLN A 394 -3.55 54.09 32.45
C GLN A 394 -3.31 54.95 31.19
N ARG A 395 -4.10 56.01 30.99
CA ARG A 395 -3.94 56.91 29.82
C ARG A 395 -2.61 57.67 29.83
N LEU A 396 -2.09 58.02 31.01
CA LEU A 396 -0.79 58.70 31.13
C LEU A 396 0.36 57.74 30.83
N SER A 397 0.26 56.48 31.25
CA SER A 397 1.21 55.41 30.90
C SER A 397 1.25 55.14 29.40
N GLU A 398 0.10 55.09 28.73
CA GLU A 398 0.01 54.90 27.28
C GLU A 398 0.66 56.07 26.53
N ARG A 399 0.27 57.32 26.86
CA ARG A 399 0.86 58.53 26.25
C ARG A 399 2.38 58.61 26.42
N ARG A 400 2.91 58.11 27.53
CA ARG A 400 4.34 58.04 27.81
C ARG A 400 5.04 56.99 26.95
N ALA A 401 4.46 55.81 26.80
CA ALA A 401 4.98 54.79 25.90
C ALA A 401 4.99 55.32 24.45
N ASP A 402 3.92 55.99 24.03
CA ASP A 402 3.80 56.59 22.71
C ASP A 402 4.81 57.72 22.47
N ALA A 403 5.11 58.55 23.47
CA ALA A 403 6.11 59.60 23.36
C ALA A 403 7.50 59.03 23.06
N VAL A 404 7.84 57.87 23.64
CA VAL A 404 9.09 57.16 23.34
C VAL A 404 9.04 56.48 21.98
N ARG A 405 7.93 55.84 21.63
CA ARG A 405 7.72 55.25 20.30
C ARG A 405 7.91 56.29 19.20
N ASN A 406 7.25 57.44 19.31
CA ASN A 406 7.36 58.53 18.36
C ASN A 406 8.79 59.06 18.28
N TYR A 407 9.50 59.15 19.40
CA TYR A 407 10.94 59.49 19.38
C TYR A 407 11.75 58.47 18.58
N LEU A 408 11.56 57.17 18.79
CA LEU A 408 12.28 56.13 18.04
C LEU A 408 11.95 56.17 16.54
N ILE A 409 10.71 56.48 16.16
CA ILE A 409 10.32 56.69 14.76
C ILE A 409 11.09 57.88 14.15
N THR A 410 11.25 58.99 14.88
CA THR A 410 12.09 60.12 14.39
C THR A 410 13.56 59.75 14.27
N GLN A 411 14.01 58.75 15.03
CA GLN A 411 15.33 58.13 14.89
C GLN A 411 15.35 57.03 13.81
N GLY A 412 14.39 56.99 12.89
CA GLY A 412 14.41 56.10 11.72
C GLY A 412 14.12 54.62 12.01
N PHE A 413 13.54 54.27 13.16
CA PHE A 413 13.06 52.91 13.41
C PHE A 413 11.73 52.65 12.69
N ASN A 414 11.55 51.43 12.19
CA ASN A 414 10.31 51.03 11.51
C ASN A 414 9.12 51.10 12.50
N PRO A 415 8.06 51.90 12.24
CA PRO A 415 6.89 52.00 13.11
C PRO A 415 6.19 50.67 13.41
N GLU A 416 6.23 49.71 12.47
CA GLU A 416 5.64 48.38 12.61
C GLU A 416 6.41 47.49 13.61
N HIS A 417 7.68 47.80 13.86
CA HIS A 417 8.50 47.04 14.81
C HIS A 417 8.46 47.63 16.22
N LEU A 418 7.68 48.69 16.46
CA LEU A 418 7.62 49.39 17.75
C LEU A 418 6.24 49.23 18.38
N ILE A 419 6.17 48.51 19.49
CA ILE A 419 4.92 48.32 20.24
C ILE A 419 4.98 49.14 21.52
N ALA A 420 4.04 50.07 21.68
CA ALA A 420 3.89 50.88 22.88
C ALA A 420 2.70 50.40 23.70
N ARG A 421 2.89 50.23 25.01
CA ARG A 421 1.83 49.87 25.96
C ARG A 421 1.99 50.62 27.26
N GLY A 422 0.87 51.10 27.83
CA GLY A 422 0.84 51.64 29.18
C GLY A 422 0.42 50.59 30.21
N LEU A 423 1.12 50.55 31.35
CA LEU A 423 0.68 49.87 32.57
C LEU A 423 0.28 50.92 33.60
N GLY A 424 -1.02 50.99 33.91
CA GLY A 424 -1.60 51.85 34.93
C GLY A 424 -1.68 51.18 36.30
N LYS A 425 -2.47 51.78 37.19
CA LYS A 425 -2.65 51.34 38.59
C LYS A 425 -3.17 49.90 38.74
N GLY A 426 -3.88 49.35 37.76
CA GLY A 426 -4.44 47.99 37.78
C GLY A 426 -3.42 46.86 37.59
N SER A 427 -2.22 47.16 37.07
CA SER A 427 -1.15 46.17 36.85
C SER A 427 0.23 46.80 37.09
N PRO A 428 0.54 47.26 38.32
CA PRO A 428 1.75 48.00 38.61
C PRO A 428 2.98 47.08 38.57
N LYS A 429 3.97 47.41 37.73
CA LYS A 429 5.26 46.70 37.65
C LYS A 429 6.22 47.03 38.80
N TYR A 430 6.02 48.17 39.46
CA TYR A 430 6.84 48.68 40.55
C TYR A 430 5.99 48.91 41.80
N ASP A 431 6.62 48.93 42.97
CA ASP A 431 5.95 49.18 44.24
C ASP A 431 5.25 50.55 44.22
N ARG A 432 4.00 50.57 44.67
CA ARG A 432 3.16 51.78 44.74
C ARG A 432 3.65 52.78 45.77
N THR A 433 4.50 52.35 46.71
CA THR A 433 5.04 53.17 47.81
C THR A 433 6.42 53.78 47.49
N ASP A 434 6.98 53.47 46.31
CA ASP A 434 8.26 54.01 45.84
C ASP A 434 8.14 55.52 45.57
N ASN A 435 8.61 56.33 46.52
CA ASN A 435 8.60 57.79 46.47
C ASN A 435 9.78 58.38 45.70
N ASP A 436 10.84 57.61 45.44
CA ASP A 436 12.07 58.14 44.85
C ASP A 436 11.83 58.56 43.39
N PHE A 437 10.88 57.90 42.70
CA PHE A 437 10.52 58.25 41.34
C PHE A 437 9.04 57.99 41.12
N LYS A 438 8.17 58.96 41.43
CA LYS A 438 6.71 58.92 41.17
C LYS A 438 6.42 58.44 39.74
N ASN A 439 6.28 57.13 39.58
CA ASN A 439 6.08 56.34 38.37
C ASN A 439 6.18 57.15 37.05
N ARG A 440 7.41 57.53 36.68
CA ARG A 440 7.81 58.22 35.44
C ARG A 440 8.81 57.36 34.67
N ARG A 441 8.62 56.04 34.70
CA ARG A 441 9.56 55.07 34.15
C ARG A 441 9.05 54.54 32.82
N VAL A 442 9.99 54.25 31.92
CA VAL A 442 9.74 53.50 30.69
C VAL A 442 10.71 52.34 30.64
N ASP A 443 10.20 51.16 30.33
CA ASP A 443 11.03 50.01 30.01
C ASP A 443 11.08 49.83 28.50
N LEU A 444 12.27 49.59 27.97
CA LEU A 444 12.48 49.16 26.60
C LEU A 444 13.00 47.74 26.61
N GLU A 445 12.33 46.86 25.87
CA GLU A 445 12.66 45.45 25.74
C GLU A 445 12.85 45.10 24.27
N TYR A 446 14.01 44.54 23.91
CA TYR A 446 14.31 44.08 22.55
C TYR A 446 15.23 42.85 22.59
N VAL A 447 15.20 42.04 21.53
CA VAL A 447 16.03 40.85 21.39
C VAL A 447 17.10 41.12 20.34
N THR A 448 18.35 40.74 20.62
CA THR A 448 19.48 40.86 19.69
C THR A 448 20.14 39.51 19.48
N GLU A 449 20.64 39.28 18.27
CA GLU A 449 21.46 38.13 17.95
C GLU A 449 22.94 38.46 18.23
N ARG A 450 23.62 37.68 19.08
CA ARG A 450 25.02 37.93 19.46
C ARG A 450 25.92 36.78 19.03
N ARG A 451 27.01 37.10 18.35
CA ARG A 451 28.01 36.12 17.90
C ARG A 451 28.73 35.46 19.08
N ILE A 452 28.73 34.13 19.12
CA ILE A 452 29.51 33.35 20.10
C ILE A 452 30.94 33.24 19.59
N LYS A 453 31.95 33.54 20.44
CA LYS A 453 33.37 33.42 20.07
C LYS A 453 33.91 31.99 20.11
N LYS A 454 33.13 30.98 20.51
CA LYS A 454 33.61 29.59 20.69
C LYS A 454 32.54 28.55 20.29
N LYS A 455 32.94 27.74 19.30
CA LYS A 455 32.46 26.42 18.83
C LYS A 455 31.36 26.38 17.74
N VAL A 456 31.81 25.72 16.66
CA VAL A 456 31.14 25.21 15.44
C VAL A 456 30.71 26.26 14.42
N ASP A 457 31.57 26.46 13.41
CA ASP A 457 31.20 27.12 12.16
C ASP A 457 30.22 26.21 11.40
N LYS A 458 28.95 26.64 11.21
CA LYS A 458 27.99 25.97 10.32
C LYS A 458 28.37 26.24 8.86
N ILE A 459 28.36 25.21 7.99
CA ILE A 459 28.54 25.41 6.54
C ILE A 459 27.15 25.64 5.92
N GLN A 460 26.87 26.86 5.45
CA GLN A 460 25.66 27.18 4.70
C GLN A 460 25.99 27.56 3.25
N TYR A 461 25.18 27.11 2.30
CA TYR A 461 25.28 27.55 0.90
C TYR A 461 24.52 28.87 0.73
N LYS A 462 25.24 29.99 0.72
CA LYS A 462 24.67 31.32 0.48
C LYS A 462 25.02 31.79 -0.93
N ASN A 463 24.12 32.60 -1.51
CA ASN A 463 24.43 33.38 -2.70
C ASN A 463 25.34 34.53 -2.27
N VAL A 464 26.63 34.35 -2.44
CA VAL A 464 27.65 35.35 -2.10
C VAL A 464 27.80 36.29 -3.29
N LEU A 465 27.81 37.60 -3.02
CA LEU A 465 28.09 38.63 -4.02
C LEU A 465 29.55 38.49 -4.44
N VAL A 466 29.79 38.05 -5.67
CA VAL A 466 31.14 37.86 -6.22
C VAL A 466 31.61 39.11 -6.97
N GLN A 467 30.66 39.93 -7.42
CA GLN A 467 30.92 41.21 -8.06
C GLN A 467 29.88 42.24 -7.59
N GLU A 468 30.33 43.29 -6.90
CA GLU A 468 29.44 44.37 -6.47
C GLU A 468 28.85 45.12 -7.67
N GLY A 469 27.55 45.39 -7.61
CA GLY A 469 26.88 46.20 -8.62
C GLY A 469 27.26 47.67 -8.45
N ARG A 470 27.52 48.36 -9.57
CA ARG A 470 27.75 49.81 -9.56
C ARG A 470 26.69 50.52 -10.41
N PRO A 471 26.02 51.56 -9.89
CA PRO A 471 25.08 52.36 -10.68
C PRO A 471 25.84 53.20 -11.73
N ALA A 472 25.14 53.61 -12.81
CA ALA A 472 25.73 54.47 -13.83
C ALA A 472 26.05 55.84 -13.24
N ILE A 473 27.28 56.33 -13.44
CA ILE A 473 27.70 57.66 -12.99
C ILE A 473 27.62 58.60 -14.20
N PRO A 474 26.76 59.63 -14.18
CA PRO A 474 26.71 60.63 -15.24
C PRO A 474 27.93 61.57 -15.18
N ALA A 475 28.37 62.08 -16.34
CA ALA A 475 29.53 62.97 -16.43
C ALA A 475 29.33 64.27 -15.63
N GLN A 476 30.33 64.66 -14.83
CA GLN A 476 30.31 65.91 -14.05
C GLN A 476 31.17 67.01 -14.69
N PRO A 477 30.64 68.21 -14.94
CA PRO A 477 31.44 69.36 -15.39
C PRO A 477 32.17 70.06 -14.23
N ALA A 478 33.30 70.72 -14.55
CA ALA A 478 34.17 71.38 -13.58
C ALA A 478 33.52 72.61 -12.91
N ARG A 479 33.74 72.79 -11.60
CA ARG A 479 33.20 73.89 -10.76
C ARG A 479 34.29 74.88 -10.34
N SER A 480 34.00 76.19 -10.41
CA SER A 480 34.86 77.28 -9.93
C SER A 480 34.64 77.61 -8.44
N GLY A 481 35.72 77.92 -7.72
CA GLY A 481 35.73 78.14 -6.26
C GLY A 481 35.12 79.48 -5.78
N ARG A 482 34.69 79.53 -4.51
CA ARG A 482 34.13 80.72 -3.85
C ARG A 482 34.84 81.03 -2.52
N ALA A 483 35.00 82.32 -2.24
CA ALA A 483 35.82 82.93 -1.20
C ALA A 483 35.27 82.82 0.24
N ALA A 484 36.19 82.93 1.20
CA ALA A 484 36.02 82.81 2.65
C ALA A 484 35.27 83.99 3.31
N HIS A 485 34.66 83.76 4.47
CA HIS A 485 34.18 84.77 5.41
C HIS A 485 34.63 84.45 6.84
N SER A 486 34.97 85.49 7.60
CA SER A 486 35.56 85.51 8.94
C SER A 486 34.53 85.77 10.06
N GLY A 487 34.85 85.31 11.29
CA GLY A 487 34.42 85.97 12.53
C GLY A 487 33.49 85.16 13.44
N ARG A 488 33.94 84.94 14.69
CA ARG A 488 33.36 84.08 15.75
C ARG A 488 32.50 84.89 16.72
N SER A 489 31.56 84.26 17.42
CA SER A 489 31.14 84.69 18.77
C SER A 489 31.05 83.49 19.71
N THR A 490 31.54 83.69 20.93
CA THR A 490 31.68 82.74 22.03
C THR A 490 30.40 82.62 22.85
N ILE A 491 29.99 81.40 23.22
CA ILE A 491 28.86 81.14 24.12
C ILE A 491 29.41 80.83 25.54
N PRO A 492 28.85 81.39 26.63
CA PRO A 492 29.36 81.23 27.99
C PRO A 492 29.16 79.81 28.56
N ALA A 493 30.07 79.40 29.44
CA ALA A 493 29.96 78.16 30.21
C ALA A 493 28.89 78.29 31.33
N LEU A 494 28.02 77.27 31.44
CA LEU A 494 27.09 77.08 32.55
C LEU A 494 27.83 76.50 33.78
N PRO A 495 27.46 76.89 35.02
CA PRO A 495 28.09 76.36 36.23
C PRO A 495 27.70 74.89 36.50
N PRO A 496 28.55 74.12 37.19
CA PRO A 496 28.30 72.70 37.46
C PRO A 496 27.18 72.55 38.51
N THR A 497 26.09 71.88 38.14
CA THR A 497 25.07 71.42 39.09
C THR A 497 25.55 70.10 39.73
N PRO A 498 25.60 69.96 41.07
CA PRO A 498 25.96 68.72 41.73
C PRO A 498 24.85 67.69 41.50
N GLY A 499 25.13 66.68 40.68
CA GLY A 499 24.23 65.56 40.44
C GLY A 499 25.03 64.27 40.42
N THR A 500 24.67 63.35 41.31
CA THR A 500 25.14 61.96 41.40
C THR A 500 25.30 61.34 40.00
N PRO A 501 26.39 60.61 39.68
CA PRO A 501 26.58 60.05 38.35
C PRO A 501 25.38 59.16 37.96
N SER A 502 24.84 59.41 36.78
CA SER A 502 23.72 58.69 36.18
C SER A 502 24.02 57.19 36.12
N ARG A 503 23.31 56.39 36.91
CA ARG A 503 23.41 54.91 36.91
C ARG A 503 22.33 54.32 36.02
N PHE A 504 22.73 53.65 34.94
CA PHE A 504 21.85 52.77 34.16
C PHE A 504 22.15 51.34 34.56
N VAL A 505 21.10 50.55 34.80
CA VAL A 505 21.25 49.11 35.03
C VAL A 505 20.77 48.40 33.78
N TRP A 506 21.73 47.84 33.04
CA TRP A 506 21.45 46.92 31.95
C TRP A 506 21.13 45.56 32.53
N LYS A 507 20.01 45.01 32.11
CA LYS A 507 19.68 43.61 32.33
C LYS A 507 19.71 42.93 30.97
N THR A 508 20.86 42.36 30.66
CA THR A 508 21.03 41.46 29.50
C THR A 508 20.81 40.04 29.97
N GLU A 509 19.82 39.39 29.38
CA GLU A 509 19.35 38.06 29.73
C GLU A 509 19.67 37.13 28.56
N VAL A 510 20.49 36.10 28.77
CA VAL A 510 20.65 35.01 27.80
C VAL A 510 19.36 34.20 27.86
N VAL A 511 18.60 34.21 26.78
CA VAL A 511 17.33 33.51 26.71
C VAL A 511 17.65 32.05 26.35
N LYS A 512 17.70 31.17 27.36
CA LYS A 512 17.69 29.71 27.16
C LYS A 512 16.25 29.22 26.97
N SER A 513 15.46 29.86 26.12
CA SER A 513 14.17 29.32 25.73
C SER A 513 14.18 29.08 24.24
N ALA A 514 13.69 27.92 23.82
CA ALA A 514 13.49 27.62 22.42
C ALA A 514 12.80 28.80 21.70
N PRO A 515 13.22 29.15 20.46
CA PRO A 515 12.55 30.17 19.64
C PRO A 515 11.03 30.06 19.70
N LEU A 516 10.32 31.19 19.60
CA LEU A 516 8.86 31.23 19.68
C LEU A 516 8.18 30.24 18.71
N TRP A 517 8.76 30.08 17.51
CA TRP A 517 8.26 29.12 16.53
C TRP A 517 8.38 27.66 17.01
N ILE A 518 9.39 27.29 17.81
CA ILE A 518 9.54 25.94 18.39
C ILE A 518 8.48 25.68 19.45
N LYS A 519 8.24 26.64 20.35
CA LYS A 519 7.17 26.51 21.36
C LYS A 519 5.79 26.36 20.70
N ARG A 520 5.54 27.18 19.68
CA ARG A 520 4.35 27.05 18.82
C ARG A 520 4.28 25.67 18.17
N ALA A 521 5.39 25.20 17.60
CA ALA A 521 5.46 23.91 16.92
C ALA A 521 5.23 22.72 17.87
N LEU A 522 5.72 22.78 19.12
CA LEU A 522 5.45 21.77 20.16
C LEU A 522 3.97 21.70 20.55
N HIS A 523 3.25 22.83 20.50
CA HIS A 523 1.81 22.90 20.79
C HIS A 523 0.93 22.63 19.55
N ASN A 524 1.51 22.63 18.35
CA ASN A 524 0.82 22.30 17.11
C ASN A 524 0.79 20.78 16.92
N THR A 525 -0.39 20.17 17.02
CA THR A 525 -0.58 18.74 16.74
C THR A 525 -0.74 18.50 15.24
N ILE A 526 -0.41 17.29 14.79
CA ILE A 526 -0.70 16.84 13.42
C ILE A 526 -2.21 16.67 13.28
N ARG A 527 -2.77 17.12 12.16
CA ARG A 527 -4.16 16.82 11.80
C ARG A 527 -4.25 15.46 11.12
N HIS A 528 -5.37 14.79 11.34
CA HIS A 528 -5.69 13.53 10.68
C HIS A 528 -7.16 13.52 10.26
N ASN A 529 -7.51 12.65 9.32
CA ASN A 529 -8.91 12.44 8.97
C ASN A 529 -9.65 11.75 10.14
N ARG A 530 -10.43 12.52 10.88
CA ARG A 530 -11.24 12.07 12.02
C ARG A 530 -12.50 11.32 11.63
N THR A 531 -12.88 11.32 10.36
CA THR A 531 -14.06 10.60 9.89
C THR A 531 -13.71 9.13 9.64
N VAL A 532 -14.53 8.22 10.15
CA VAL A 532 -14.49 6.81 9.77
C VAL A 532 -15.33 6.64 8.51
N ASN A 533 -14.66 6.70 7.37
CA ASN A 533 -15.29 6.52 6.06
C ASN A 533 -15.57 5.04 5.81
N THR A 534 -16.68 4.77 5.13
CA THR A 534 -17.15 3.42 4.85
C THR A 534 -17.27 3.18 3.36
N TYR A 535 -17.22 1.90 2.98
CA TYR A 535 -17.55 1.40 1.65
C TYR A 535 -18.55 0.26 1.77
N SER A 536 -19.28 0.04 0.68
CA SER A 536 -20.28 -1.01 0.55
C SER A 536 -19.86 -2.00 -0.53
N THR A 537 -20.11 -3.29 -0.29
CA THR A 537 -19.88 -4.35 -1.28
C THR A 537 -21.10 -5.25 -1.35
N GLN A 538 -21.37 -5.81 -2.53
CA GLN A 538 -22.35 -6.87 -2.63
C GLN A 538 -21.89 -8.12 -1.88
N ASN A 539 -22.86 -8.81 -1.30
CA ASN A 539 -22.68 -10.07 -0.61
C ASN A 539 -22.84 -11.23 -1.61
N HIS A 540 -22.16 -11.20 -2.76
CA HIS A 540 -21.95 -12.42 -3.51
C HIS A 540 -20.73 -13.06 -2.87
N GLN A 541 -20.98 -14.04 -2.01
CA GLN A 541 -19.95 -14.97 -1.60
C GLN A 541 -19.30 -15.50 -2.89
N LYS A 542 -17.96 -15.50 -2.99
CA LYS A 542 -17.24 -16.08 -4.12
C LYS A 542 -17.84 -17.48 -4.34
N ALA A 543 -18.63 -17.65 -5.40
CA ALA A 543 -19.42 -18.87 -5.56
C ALA A 543 -18.48 -20.07 -5.76
N VAL A 544 -17.36 -19.80 -6.42
CA VAL A 544 -16.24 -20.71 -6.69
C VAL A 544 -15.04 -20.43 -5.79
N VAL A 545 -14.52 -21.45 -5.12
CA VAL A 545 -13.39 -21.41 -4.19
C VAL A 545 -12.18 -22.05 -4.88
N ASP A 546 -10.97 -21.60 -4.52
CA ASP A 546 -9.77 -22.19 -5.12
C ASP A 546 -9.54 -23.61 -4.59
N ASP A 547 -9.11 -24.51 -5.46
CA ASP A 547 -8.94 -25.93 -5.20
C ASP A 547 -7.48 -26.35 -5.11
N SER A 548 -7.24 -27.41 -4.35
CA SER A 548 -5.96 -28.10 -4.35
C SER A 548 -6.16 -29.60 -4.43
N PHE A 549 -5.37 -30.25 -5.28
CA PHE A 549 -5.42 -31.70 -5.47
C PHE A 549 -4.01 -32.28 -5.54
N THR A 550 -3.82 -33.46 -4.97
CA THR A 550 -2.56 -34.21 -5.07
C THR A 550 -2.79 -35.45 -5.93
N LEU A 551 -2.05 -35.53 -7.04
CA LEU A 551 -2.09 -36.66 -7.96
C LEU A 551 -0.92 -37.60 -7.69
N ALA A 552 -1.22 -38.90 -7.56
CA ALA A 552 -0.21 -39.94 -7.38
C ALA A 552 0.41 -40.37 -8.72
N SER A 553 -0.41 -40.76 -9.70
CA SER A 553 0.00 -41.15 -11.06
C SER A 553 -1.16 -41.01 -12.05
N GLY A 554 -0.87 -41.08 -13.35
CA GLY A 554 -1.88 -41.13 -14.41
C GLY A 554 -2.75 -39.88 -14.53
N SER A 555 -4.08 -40.06 -14.52
CA SER A 555 -5.06 -38.96 -14.61
C SER A 555 -6.01 -38.96 -13.42
N ALA A 556 -6.56 -37.81 -13.06
CA ALA A 556 -7.57 -37.71 -12.02
C ALA A 556 -8.78 -36.87 -12.44
N LEU A 557 -9.95 -37.25 -11.91
CA LEU A 557 -11.14 -36.41 -11.88
C LEU A 557 -11.15 -35.61 -10.57
N ILE A 558 -11.15 -34.29 -10.71
CA ILE A 558 -11.13 -33.33 -9.60
C ILE A 558 -12.54 -32.76 -9.44
N ASP A 559 -13.12 -32.93 -8.25
CA ASP A 559 -14.36 -32.28 -7.86
C ASP A 559 -14.10 -30.85 -7.38
N VAL A 560 -14.04 -29.92 -8.31
CA VAL A 560 -13.80 -28.50 -8.04
C VAL A 560 -15.04 -27.76 -7.52
N LEU A 561 -16.22 -28.37 -7.58
CA LEU A 561 -17.45 -27.77 -7.05
C LEU A 561 -17.77 -28.27 -5.63
N GLY A 562 -16.99 -29.21 -5.10
CA GLY A 562 -17.24 -29.82 -3.78
C GLY A 562 -17.04 -28.88 -2.59
N ASN A 563 -16.20 -27.85 -2.76
CA ASN A 563 -15.97 -26.76 -1.80
C ASN A 563 -16.76 -25.48 -2.13
N ASP A 564 -17.55 -25.51 -3.20
CA ASP A 564 -18.32 -24.38 -3.71
C ASP A 564 -19.75 -24.33 -3.17
N SER A 565 -20.46 -23.23 -3.43
CA SER A 565 -21.85 -23.06 -3.01
C SER A 565 -22.71 -22.44 -4.12
N GLY A 566 -24.03 -22.59 -4.01
CA GLY A 566 -24.98 -21.91 -4.91
C GLY A 566 -25.47 -22.73 -6.11
N GLY A 567 -25.28 -24.06 -6.12
CA GLY A 567 -25.83 -24.92 -7.19
C GLY A 567 -25.21 -24.62 -8.55
N LEU A 568 -23.88 -24.67 -8.61
CA LEU A 568 -23.09 -24.27 -9.78
C LEU A 568 -22.99 -25.37 -10.84
N THR A 569 -22.73 -24.94 -12.07
CA THR A 569 -22.45 -25.80 -13.22
C THR A 569 -21.14 -25.37 -13.87
N LEU A 570 -20.25 -26.32 -14.18
CA LEU A 570 -18.99 -26.02 -14.86
C LEU A 570 -19.25 -25.62 -16.32
N VAL A 571 -18.65 -24.52 -16.77
CA VAL A 571 -18.83 -23.99 -18.13
C VAL A 571 -17.53 -24.02 -18.93
N ARG A 572 -16.40 -23.73 -18.29
CA ARG A 572 -15.10 -23.63 -18.97
C ARG A 572 -13.96 -24.05 -18.05
N VAL A 573 -12.94 -24.65 -18.64
CA VAL A 573 -11.68 -24.97 -17.98
C VAL A 573 -10.53 -24.38 -18.78
N GLY A 574 -9.54 -23.83 -18.08
CA GLY A 574 -8.30 -23.32 -18.65
C GLY A 574 -7.26 -24.41 -18.79
N THR A 575 -6.31 -24.22 -19.69
CA THR A 575 -5.22 -25.16 -19.95
C THR A 575 -4.04 -24.92 -19.01
N PRO A 576 -3.58 -25.94 -18.26
CA PRO A 576 -2.39 -25.83 -17.44
C PRO A 576 -1.09 -25.85 -18.27
N SER A 577 0.06 -25.58 -17.65
CA SER A 577 1.35 -25.48 -18.37
C SER A 577 2.04 -26.85 -18.55
N ASN A 578 1.80 -27.79 -17.64
CA ASN A 578 2.47 -29.09 -17.60
C ASN A 578 1.46 -30.25 -17.61
N GLY A 579 0.31 -30.05 -18.26
CA GLY A 579 -0.72 -31.06 -18.43
C GLY A 579 -1.84 -30.62 -19.37
N THR A 580 -2.93 -31.37 -19.36
CA THR A 580 -4.17 -31.07 -20.08
C THR A 580 -5.37 -31.19 -19.15
N THR A 581 -6.43 -30.45 -19.47
CA THR A 581 -7.67 -30.40 -18.69
C THR A 581 -8.88 -30.53 -19.59
N THR A 582 -9.87 -31.31 -19.15
CA THR A 582 -11.17 -31.44 -19.81
C THR A 582 -12.29 -31.45 -18.77
N ILE A 583 -13.46 -30.92 -19.13
CA ILE A 583 -14.65 -31.00 -18.27
C ILE A 583 -15.35 -32.34 -18.55
N GLU A 584 -15.59 -33.13 -17.52
CA GLU A 584 -16.36 -34.37 -17.57
C GLU A 584 -17.52 -34.29 -16.57
N GLY A 585 -18.71 -33.95 -17.07
CA GLY A 585 -19.87 -33.65 -16.24
C GLY A 585 -19.65 -32.40 -15.39
N ASN A 586 -19.73 -32.54 -14.07
CA ASN A 586 -19.46 -31.47 -13.09
C ASN A 586 -18.08 -31.62 -12.42
N GLN A 587 -17.15 -32.35 -13.04
CA GLN A 587 -15.77 -32.50 -12.57
C GLN A 587 -14.78 -32.12 -13.68
N ILE A 588 -13.52 -31.91 -13.31
CA ILE A 588 -12.43 -31.62 -14.24
C ILE A 588 -11.47 -32.80 -14.25
N ARG A 589 -11.25 -33.40 -15.43
CA ARG A 589 -10.16 -34.34 -15.63
C ARG A 589 -8.86 -33.58 -15.85
N TYR A 590 -7.83 -33.91 -15.08
CA TYR A 590 -6.46 -33.43 -15.27
C TYR A 590 -5.53 -34.60 -15.64
N VAL A 591 -4.72 -34.39 -16.68
CA VAL A 591 -3.68 -35.34 -17.15
C VAL A 591 -2.34 -34.58 -17.21
N PRO A 592 -1.35 -34.89 -16.37
CA PRO A 592 -0.03 -34.29 -16.46
C PRO A 592 0.69 -34.71 -17.75
N ASN A 593 1.62 -33.89 -18.22
CA ASN A 593 2.52 -34.27 -19.31
C ASN A 593 3.39 -35.44 -18.87
N THR A 594 3.72 -36.34 -19.80
CA THR A 594 4.59 -37.49 -19.54
C THR A 594 5.90 -37.06 -18.87
N GLY A 595 6.23 -37.69 -17.73
CA GLY A 595 7.44 -37.41 -16.95
C GLY A 595 7.39 -36.13 -16.10
N PHE A 596 6.28 -35.38 -16.07
CA PHE A 596 6.16 -34.20 -15.21
C PHE A 596 5.98 -34.60 -13.73
N SER A 597 6.78 -33.97 -12.86
CA SER A 597 6.59 -34.00 -11.41
C SER A 597 6.74 -32.59 -10.86
N GLY A 598 5.96 -32.27 -9.82
CA GLY A 598 5.89 -30.93 -9.25
C GLY A 598 4.49 -30.32 -9.30
N THR A 599 4.40 -29.01 -9.14
CA THR A 599 3.13 -28.28 -9.06
C THR A 599 2.74 -27.70 -10.41
N ASP A 600 1.49 -27.91 -10.81
CA ASP A 600 0.85 -27.27 -11.96
C ASP A 600 -0.42 -26.52 -11.51
N SER A 601 -0.92 -25.62 -12.34
CA SER A 601 -2.12 -24.83 -12.02
C SER A 601 -2.92 -24.44 -13.26
N PHE A 602 -4.24 -24.39 -13.10
CA PHE A 602 -5.17 -23.92 -14.14
C PHE A 602 -6.39 -23.24 -13.49
N THR A 603 -7.20 -22.55 -14.29
CA THR A 603 -8.44 -21.90 -13.82
C THR A 603 -9.67 -22.65 -14.32
N TYR A 604 -10.79 -22.56 -13.62
CA TYR A 604 -12.11 -22.99 -14.12
C TYR A 604 -13.15 -21.90 -13.96
N THR A 605 -14.18 -21.93 -14.80
CA THR A 605 -15.34 -21.04 -14.72
C THR A 605 -16.61 -21.87 -14.50
N ALA A 606 -17.38 -21.52 -13.46
CA ALA A 606 -18.68 -22.10 -13.17
C ALA A 606 -19.79 -21.05 -13.24
N ARG A 607 -21.04 -21.50 -13.45
CA ARG A 607 -22.21 -20.64 -13.63
C ARG A 607 -23.33 -21.01 -12.67
N ASP A 608 -23.94 -20.00 -12.07
CA ASP A 608 -25.09 -20.17 -11.16
C ASP A 608 -26.43 -20.30 -11.91
N GLY A 609 -27.50 -20.55 -11.16
CA GLY A 609 -28.87 -20.68 -11.69
C GLY A 609 -29.44 -19.37 -12.28
N ASP A 610 -28.87 -18.22 -11.92
CA ASP A 610 -29.25 -16.90 -12.46
C ASP A 610 -28.43 -16.54 -13.72
N GLY A 611 -27.46 -17.38 -14.06
CA GLY A 611 -26.68 -17.31 -15.27
C GLY A 611 -25.38 -16.50 -15.16
N GLN A 612 -24.93 -16.17 -13.95
CA GLN A 612 -23.68 -15.46 -13.67
C GLN A 612 -22.49 -16.43 -13.68
N GLU A 613 -21.36 -16.03 -14.27
CA GLU A 613 -20.13 -16.83 -14.35
C GLU A 613 -19.09 -16.35 -13.32
N PHE A 614 -18.45 -17.30 -12.63
CA PHE A 614 -17.40 -17.06 -11.63
C PHE A 614 -16.16 -17.90 -11.96
N THR A 615 -14.95 -17.40 -11.65
CA THR A 615 -13.69 -18.11 -11.97
C THR A 615 -12.82 -18.32 -10.73
N ALA A 616 -12.27 -19.53 -10.58
CA ALA A 616 -11.33 -19.91 -9.51
C ALA A 616 -10.12 -20.68 -10.07
N THR A 617 -9.11 -20.89 -9.21
CA THR A 617 -7.86 -21.58 -9.57
C THR A 617 -7.79 -22.95 -8.92
N VAL A 618 -7.30 -23.94 -9.67
CA VAL A 618 -6.94 -25.27 -9.17
C VAL A 618 -5.42 -25.40 -9.16
N VAL A 619 -4.86 -25.83 -8.04
CA VAL A 619 -3.45 -26.21 -7.91
C VAL A 619 -3.34 -27.73 -7.83
N VAL A 620 -2.60 -28.34 -8.75
CA VAL A 620 -2.35 -29.79 -8.76
C VAL A 620 -0.90 -30.06 -8.40
N THR A 621 -0.65 -30.88 -7.38
CA THR A 621 0.70 -31.36 -7.06
C THR A 621 0.84 -32.81 -7.52
N VAL A 622 1.71 -33.03 -8.51
CA VAL A 622 2.07 -34.37 -9.01
C VAL A 622 3.25 -34.87 -8.20
N SER A 623 3.04 -35.97 -7.47
CA SER A 623 4.02 -36.49 -6.50
C SER A 623 5.31 -36.97 -7.18
N THR A 624 6.45 -36.78 -6.50
CA THR A 624 7.78 -37.22 -6.98
C THR A 624 8.11 -38.68 -6.66
N ASN A 625 7.22 -39.40 -5.97
CA ASN A 625 7.42 -40.77 -5.55
C ASN A 625 6.59 -41.70 -6.42
N GLN A 626 7.13 -42.09 -7.57
CA GLN A 626 7.43 -43.48 -7.95
C GLN A 626 8.29 -43.40 -9.21
N THR A 627 9.41 -44.12 -9.23
CA THR A 627 10.03 -44.53 -10.49
C THR A 627 9.02 -45.46 -11.14
N ASN A 628 8.46 -45.09 -12.28
CA ASN A 628 7.59 -45.96 -13.07
C ASN A 628 8.18 -47.38 -13.12
N GLU A 629 7.45 -48.37 -12.64
CA GLU A 629 7.90 -49.75 -12.64
C GLU A 629 7.71 -50.36 -14.03
N ALA A 630 8.63 -51.23 -14.45
CA ALA A 630 8.50 -51.89 -15.74
C ALA A 630 7.31 -52.87 -15.75
N PRO A 631 6.66 -53.08 -16.91
CA PRO A 631 5.56 -54.03 -17.03
C PRO A 631 6.02 -55.47 -16.78
N LYS A 632 5.07 -56.39 -16.61
CA LYS A 632 5.30 -57.82 -16.40
C LYS A 632 4.59 -58.62 -17.50
N ALA A 633 5.37 -59.15 -18.43
CA ALA A 633 4.91 -60.02 -19.50
C ALA A 633 4.84 -61.49 -19.03
N VAL A 634 3.83 -62.25 -19.48
CA VAL A 634 3.61 -63.66 -19.11
C VAL A 634 3.54 -64.53 -20.38
N ASP A 635 4.14 -65.71 -20.34
CA ASP A 635 4.17 -66.61 -21.48
C ASP A 635 2.76 -67.05 -21.94
N ASP A 636 2.58 -67.12 -23.27
CA ASP A 636 1.32 -67.45 -23.94
C ASP A 636 1.36 -68.80 -24.65
N ASN A 637 0.18 -69.42 -24.78
CA ASN A 637 -0.01 -70.65 -25.55
C ASN A 637 -1.21 -70.52 -26.49
N ALA A 638 -1.05 -70.98 -27.72
CA ALA A 638 -2.12 -71.02 -28.72
C ALA A 638 -2.06 -72.32 -29.54
N SER A 639 -3.16 -72.65 -30.22
CA SER A 639 -3.22 -73.80 -31.14
C SER A 639 -4.04 -73.43 -32.38
N THR A 640 -3.60 -73.90 -33.54
CA THR A 640 -4.27 -73.68 -34.83
C THR A 640 -4.08 -74.88 -35.74
N PRO A 641 -5.02 -75.22 -36.64
CA PRO A 641 -4.73 -76.15 -37.72
C PRO A 641 -3.62 -75.61 -38.64
N GLU A 642 -2.90 -76.50 -39.31
CA GLU A 642 -1.99 -76.09 -40.37
C GLU A 642 -2.71 -75.27 -41.45
N ASN A 643 -1.95 -74.44 -42.17
CA ASN A 643 -2.48 -73.54 -43.20
C ASN A 643 -3.54 -72.53 -42.69
N THR A 644 -3.75 -72.42 -41.37
CA THR A 644 -4.75 -71.53 -40.75
C THR A 644 -4.07 -70.51 -39.82
N ALA A 645 -4.26 -69.22 -40.10
CA ALA A 645 -3.75 -68.14 -39.25
C ALA A 645 -4.57 -68.00 -37.96
N ILE A 646 -3.91 -67.63 -36.86
CA ILE A 646 -4.54 -67.38 -35.54
C ILE A 646 -4.17 -65.99 -35.02
N THR A 647 -5.12 -65.32 -34.37
CA THR A 647 -4.89 -64.08 -33.62
C THR A 647 -4.79 -64.38 -32.13
N ILE A 648 -3.68 -63.99 -31.52
CA ILE A 648 -3.32 -64.25 -30.12
C ILE A 648 -3.35 -62.93 -29.36
N ASP A 649 -4.13 -62.88 -28.28
CA ASP A 649 -4.25 -61.72 -27.41
C ASP A 649 -3.22 -61.79 -26.27
N VAL A 650 -1.96 -61.50 -26.60
CA VAL A 650 -0.83 -61.66 -25.68
C VAL A 650 -0.86 -60.72 -24.48
N ILE A 651 -1.61 -59.61 -24.55
CA ILE A 651 -1.71 -58.67 -23.43
C ILE A 651 -2.74 -59.09 -22.38
N ALA A 652 -3.53 -60.14 -22.63
CA ALA A 652 -4.67 -60.50 -21.78
C ALA A 652 -4.27 -61.01 -20.39
N ASN A 653 -3.05 -61.56 -20.27
CA ASN A 653 -2.43 -62.09 -19.06
C ASN A 653 -1.28 -61.22 -18.53
N ASP A 654 -0.95 -60.13 -19.23
CA ASP A 654 0.11 -59.20 -18.85
C ASP A 654 -0.39 -58.14 -17.87
N THR A 655 0.52 -57.61 -17.05
CA THR A 655 0.16 -56.60 -16.04
C THR A 655 1.23 -55.52 -15.93
N ASP A 656 0.80 -54.32 -15.54
CA ASP A 656 1.68 -53.25 -15.15
C ASP A 656 1.49 -52.93 -13.65
N PRO A 657 2.55 -52.83 -12.83
CA PRO A 657 2.42 -52.50 -11.41
C PRO A 657 1.74 -51.15 -11.14
N ASP A 658 1.90 -50.18 -12.03
CA ASP A 658 1.32 -48.84 -11.96
C ASP A 658 -0.06 -48.76 -12.66
N SER A 659 -0.55 -49.89 -13.19
CA SER A 659 -1.80 -50.00 -13.97
C SER A 659 -1.81 -49.17 -15.25
N ASP A 660 -0.63 -48.89 -15.81
CA ASP A 660 -0.50 -48.25 -17.10
C ASP A 660 -0.95 -49.15 -18.26
N ALA A 661 -1.36 -48.52 -19.37
CA ALA A 661 -1.83 -49.23 -20.55
C ALA A 661 -0.66 -49.89 -21.29
N LEU A 662 -0.80 -51.18 -21.63
CA LEU A 662 0.23 -51.98 -22.29
C LEU A 662 0.01 -52.04 -23.81
N VAL A 663 1.10 -51.85 -24.55
CA VAL A 663 1.13 -51.95 -26.01
C VAL A 663 2.18 -52.97 -26.44
N VAL A 664 1.86 -53.83 -27.41
CA VAL A 664 2.82 -54.73 -28.05
C VAL A 664 3.73 -53.89 -28.95
N GLU A 665 4.97 -53.70 -28.53
CA GLU A 665 5.96 -52.88 -29.22
C GLU A 665 6.67 -53.65 -30.33
N ALA A 666 7.03 -54.90 -30.05
CA ALA A 666 7.81 -55.73 -30.96
C ALA A 666 7.43 -57.20 -30.86
N VAL A 667 7.67 -57.93 -31.96
CA VAL A 667 7.51 -59.38 -32.03
C VAL A 667 8.73 -60.00 -32.71
N GLY A 668 9.22 -61.10 -32.14
CA GLY A 668 10.31 -61.90 -32.68
C GLY A 668 9.86 -62.81 -33.83
N THR A 669 10.80 -63.32 -34.61
CA THR A 669 10.49 -64.19 -35.76
C THR A 669 10.43 -65.67 -35.36
N PRO A 670 9.32 -66.38 -35.59
CA PRO A 670 9.27 -67.83 -35.41
C PRO A 670 10.04 -68.58 -36.52
N THR A 671 10.25 -69.89 -36.34
CA THR A 671 11.00 -70.71 -37.31
C THR A 671 10.11 -71.27 -38.42
N ASN A 672 8.87 -71.63 -38.10
CA ASN A 672 7.95 -72.37 -38.96
C ASN A 672 6.67 -71.59 -39.27
N GLY A 673 6.74 -70.26 -39.24
CA GLY A 673 5.65 -69.38 -39.63
C GLY A 673 6.07 -67.92 -39.76
N VAL A 674 5.08 -67.04 -39.86
CA VAL A 674 5.27 -65.58 -39.86
C VAL A 674 4.34 -64.94 -38.83
N VAL A 675 4.78 -63.83 -38.25
CA VAL A 675 4.02 -63.07 -37.25
C VAL A 675 3.90 -61.61 -37.63
N ALA A 676 2.77 -60.99 -37.27
CA ALA A 676 2.55 -59.56 -37.40
C ALA A 676 1.75 -59.02 -36.21
N ILE A 677 2.05 -57.79 -35.80
CA ILE A 677 1.25 -57.07 -34.80
C ILE A 677 0.09 -56.38 -35.52
N VAL A 678 -1.15 -56.71 -35.13
CA VAL A 678 -2.38 -56.14 -35.70
C VAL A 678 -3.33 -55.78 -34.55
N ASN A 679 -3.69 -54.49 -34.44
CA ASN A 679 -4.59 -53.99 -33.38
C ASN A 679 -4.18 -54.42 -31.96
N ASN A 680 -2.90 -54.29 -31.63
CA ASN A 680 -2.32 -54.68 -30.34
C ASN A 680 -2.40 -56.17 -29.99
N LYS A 681 -2.62 -57.03 -31.00
CA LYS A 681 -2.59 -58.48 -30.91
C LYS A 681 -1.58 -59.04 -31.89
N ILE A 682 -1.20 -60.30 -31.72
CA ILE A 682 -0.25 -60.98 -32.63
C ILE A 682 -1.01 -61.93 -33.54
N VAL A 683 -0.84 -61.78 -34.85
CA VAL A 683 -1.35 -62.72 -35.85
C VAL A 683 -0.20 -63.65 -36.25
N TYR A 684 -0.33 -64.94 -35.96
CA TYR A 684 0.61 -65.99 -36.39
C TYR A 684 0.02 -66.78 -37.57
N THR A 685 0.80 -66.96 -38.62
CA THR A 685 0.46 -67.79 -39.78
C THR A 685 1.52 -68.88 -39.94
N PRO A 686 1.17 -70.17 -39.78
CA PRO A 686 2.10 -71.26 -40.04
C PRO A 686 2.62 -71.24 -41.48
N ASN A 687 3.83 -71.77 -41.70
CA ASN A 687 4.29 -72.11 -43.05
C ASN A 687 3.37 -73.16 -43.66
N THR A 688 3.30 -73.18 -45.00
CA THR A 688 2.48 -74.14 -45.72
C THR A 688 2.86 -75.58 -45.35
N ASP A 689 1.85 -76.38 -45.01
CA ASP A 689 1.95 -77.80 -44.62
C ASP A 689 2.84 -78.07 -43.40
N PHE A 690 3.10 -77.05 -42.56
CA PHE A 690 3.78 -77.25 -41.29
C PHE A 690 2.82 -77.75 -40.22
N SER A 691 3.16 -78.87 -39.60
CA SER A 691 2.57 -79.34 -38.35
C SER A 691 3.66 -79.56 -37.28
N GLY A 692 3.32 -79.27 -36.03
CA GLY A 692 4.25 -79.29 -34.89
C GLY A 692 4.19 -78.01 -34.07
N THR A 693 5.15 -77.83 -33.16
CA THR A 693 5.19 -76.66 -32.26
C THR A 693 6.17 -75.61 -32.77
N ASP A 694 5.75 -74.35 -32.76
CA ASP A 694 6.59 -73.19 -33.06
C ASP A 694 6.64 -72.21 -31.88
N HIS A 695 7.68 -71.39 -31.81
CA HIS A 695 7.93 -70.47 -30.71
C HIS A 695 8.42 -69.12 -31.22
N PHE A 696 7.97 -68.04 -30.59
CA PHE A 696 8.51 -66.69 -30.80
C PHE A 696 8.37 -65.85 -29.53
N THR A 697 9.09 -64.73 -29.44
CA THR A 697 8.97 -63.78 -28.33
C THR A 697 8.13 -62.58 -28.72
N TYR A 698 7.59 -61.87 -27.74
CA TYR A 698 7.01 -60.54 -27.92
C TYR A 698 7.46 -59.59 -26.81
N THR A 699 7.48 -58.30 -27.11
CA THR A 699 7.85 -57.24 -26.18
C THR A 699 6.68 -56.28 -26.02
N ILE A 700 6.25 -56.07 -24.78
CA ILE A 700 5.28 -55.04 -24.41
C ILE A 700 5.99 -53.81 -23.85
N THR A 701 5.38 -52.64 -24.03
CA THR A 701 5.81 -51.39 -23.42
C THR A 701 4.66 -50.69 -22.71
N ASP A 702 4.97 -50.01 -21.60
CA ASP A 702 4.07 -49.07 -20.96
C ASP A 702 4.08 -47.70 -21.67
N ASN A 703 3.25 -46.77 -21.21
CA ASN A 703 3.18 -45.40 -21.74
C ASN A 703 4.43 -44.54 -21.41
N ASN A 704 5.34 -45.07 -20.59
CA ASN A 704 6.53 -44.39 -20.07
C ASN A 704 7.84 -44.96 -20.65
N GLY A 705 7.75 -45.94 -21.55
CA GLY A 705 8.85 -46.53 -22.32
C GLY A 705 9.61 -47.65 -21.62
N HIS A 706 9.11 -48.20 -20.50
CA HIS A 706 9.68 -49.44 -19.96
C HIS A 706 9.09 -50.64 -20.69
N THR A 707 9.88 -51.73 -20.77
CA THR A 707 9.57 -52.87 -21.62
C THR A 707 9.70 -54.20 -20.89
N ALA A 708 8.87 -55.19 -21.23
CA ALA A 708 9.00 -56.57 -20.78
C ALA A 708 8.81 -57.54 -21.94
N THR A 709 9.40 -58.74 -21.86
CA THR A 709 9.39 -59.74 -22.94
C THR A 709 8.96 -61.11 -22.42
N ALA A 710 8.13 -61.82 -23.19
CA ALA A 710 7.69 -63.19 -22.91
C ALA A 710 7.67 -64.04 -24.19
N ASN A 711 7.49 -65.36 -24.03
CA ASN A 711 7.41 -66.32 -25.13
C ASN A 711 5.95 -66.66 -25.48
N VAL A 712 5.71 -66.90 -26.76
CA VAL A 712 4.49 -67.52 -27.27
C VAL A 712 4.84 -68.90 -27.83
N THR A 713 4.10 -69.91 -27.39
CA THR A 713 4.17 -71.27 -27.94
C THR A 713 2.92 -71.53 -28.77
N VAL A 714 3.07 -71.88 -30.05
CA VAL A 714 1.95 -72.23 -30.93
C VAL A 714 2.05 -73.69 -31.35
N THR A 715 1.01 -74.46 -31.04
CA THR A 715 0.88 -75.85 -31.54
C THR A 715 0.08 -75.85 -32.84
N VAL A 716 0.70 -76.29 -33.93
CA VAL A 716 0.05 -76.43 -35.24
C VAL A 716 -0.36 -77.88 -35.46
N THR A 717 -1.65 -78.14 -35.55
CA THR A 717 -2.19 -79.50 -35.73
C THR A 717 -2.34 -79.83 -37.22
N ALA A 718 -1.86 -81.00 -37.64
CA ALA A 718 -2.07 -81.48 -39.00
C ALA A 718 -3.57 -81.58 -39.33
N VAL A 719 -3.94 -81.30 -40.57
CA VAL A 719 -5.30 -81.47 -41.09
C VAL A 719 -5.31 -82.69 -42.00
N ASN A 720 -6.16 -83.66 -41.68
CA ASN A 720 -6.26 -84.89 -42.48
C ASN A 720 -6.85 -84.62 -43.88
N LEU A 721 -6.19 -85.09 -44.93
CA LEU A 721 -6.65 -84.95 -46.32
C LEU A 721 -7.41 -86.22 -46.76
N PRO A 722 -8.42 -86.11 -47.65
CA PRO A 722 -9.06 -87.31 -48.21
C PRO A 722 -8.07 -88.18 -48.98
N PRO A 723 -8.30 -89.51 -49.03
CA PRO A 723 -7.48 -90.40 -49.84
C PRO A 723 -7.57 -90.04 -51.33
N ILE A 724 -6.54 -90.36 -52.09
CA ILE A 724 -6.51 -90.24 -53.55
C ILE A 724 -6.86 -91.61 -54.13
N ALA A 725 -8.12 -91.77 -54.55
CA ALA A 725 -8.60 -92.97 -55.22
C ALA A 725 -8.29 -92.92 -56.75
N GLN A 726 -7.94 -94.06 -57.36
CA GLN A 726 -7.65 -94.19 -58.78
C GLN A 726 -8.54 -95.24 -59.45
N ASP A 727 -8.98 -94.95 -60.68
CA ASP A 727 -9.85 -95.86 -61.43
C ASP A 727 -9.19 -97.23 -61.70
N ASP A 728 -10.00 -98.29 -61.65
CA ASP A 728 -9.60 -99.67 -61.88
C ASP A 728 -10.14 -100.24 -63.19
N ALA A 729 -9.43 -101.24 -63.71
CA ALA A 729 -9.90 -102.04 -64.83
C ALA A 729 -9.68 -103.54 -64.57
N ALA A 730 -10.69 -104.34 -64.88
CA ALA A 730 -10.63 -105.80 -64.78
C ALA A 730 -11.32 -106.47 -65.98
N SER A 731 -11.00 -107.75 -66.22
CA SER A 731 -11.73 -108.56 -67.19
C SER A 731 -11.94 -109.98 -66.68
N THR A 732 -13.13 -110.52 -66.92
CA THR A 732 -13.50 -111.88 -66.51
C THR A 732 -14.17 -112.63 -67.67
N ASN A 733 -14.20 -113.96 -67.57
CA ASN A 733 -14.93 -114.79 -68.52
C ASN A 733 -16.43 -114.76 -68.23
N TYR A 734 -17.22 -115.13 -69.24
CA TYR A 734 -18.67 -115.31 -69.14
C TYR A 734 -19.06 -116.11 -67.88
N GLU A 735 -20.08 -115.61 -67.15
CA GLU A 735 -20.61 -116.22 -65.90
C GLU A 735 -19.56 -116.51 -64.80
N THR A 736 -18.40 -115.84 -64.84
CA THR A 736 -17.31 -116.04 -63.88
C THR A 736 -17.12 -114.80 -63.01
N ALA A 737 -17.23 -114.94 -61.68
CA ALA A 737 -16.94 -113.85 -60.75
C ALA A 737 -15.43 -113.53 -60.70
N ILE A 738 -15.09 -112.26 -60.46
CA ILE A 738 -13.71 -111.78 -60.31
C ILE A 738 -13.55 -110.97 -59.04
N THR A 739 -12.43 -111.15 -58.33
CA THR A 739 -12.00 -110.30 -57.23
C THR A 739 -11.03 -109.25 -57.76
N ILE A 740 -11.28 -107.98 -57.46
CA ILE A 740 -10.52 -106.84 -57.95
C ILE A 740 -9.89 -106.14 -56.73
N PRO A 741 -8.55 -106.03 -56.65
CA PRO A 741 -7.87 -105.33 -55.56
C PRO A 741 -7.89 -103.82 -55.77
N VAL A 742 -9.07 -103.23 -55.61
CA VAL A 742 -9.35 -101.82 -55.94
C VAL A 742 -8.55 -100.82 -55.09
N SER A 743 -8.12 -101.19 -53.87
CA SER A 743 -7.32 -100.28 -53.04
C SER A 743 -5.81 -100.32 -53.34
N ALA A 744 -5.35 -101.11 -54.32
CA ALA A 744 -3.93 -101.33 -54.58
C ALA A 744 -3.23 -100.15 -55.28
N ASN A 745 -3.99 -99.31 -55.99
CA ASN A 745 -3.56 -98.09 -56.68
C ASN A 745 -3.98 -96.80 -55.94
N ASP A 746 -4.79 -96.94 -54.89
CA ASP A 746 -5.21 -95.84 -54.02
C ASP A 746 -4.12 -95.49 -53.01
N ARG A 747 -4.04 -94.21 -52.63
CA ARG A 747 -3.09 -93.77 -51.59
C ARG A 747 -3.70 -92.71 -50.69
N ASP A 748 -3.35 -92.76 -49.43
CA ASP A 748 -3.59 -91.69 -48.47
C ASP A 748 -2.44 -90.65 -48.55
N PRO A 749 -2.71 -89.34 -48.69
CA PRO A 749 -1.66 -88.32 -48.78
C PRO A 749 -0.75 -88.26 -47.54
N GLU A 750 -1.28 -88.59 -46.36
CA GLU A 750 -0.53 -88.62 -45.09
C GLU A 750 0.17 -89.97 -44.85
N GLY A 751 -0.01 -90.93 -45.74
CA GLY A 751 0.59 -92.27 -45.67
C GLY A 751 -0.17 -93.26 -44.78
N GLY A 752 -1.43 -92.95 -44.43
CA GLY A 752 -2.36 -93.86 -43.76
C GLY A 752 -2.77 -95.06 -44.62
N GLU A 753 -3.45 -96.03 -44.00
CA GLU A 753 -4.06 -97.15 -44.73
C GLU A 753 -5.33 -96.69 -45.47
N VAL A 754 -5.50 -97.16 -46.71
CA VAL A 754 -6.72 -96.90 -47.50
C VAL A 754 -7.63 -98.12 -47.47
N CYS A 755 -8.92 -97.89 -47.21
CA CYS A 755 -9.99 -98.88 -47.21
C CYS A 755 -11.04 -98.61 -48.29
N VAL A 756 -11.94 -99.57 -48.53
CA VAL A 756 -13.16 -99.38 -49.33
C VAL A 756 -14.35 -99.23 -48.38
N SER A 757 -14.96 -98.04 -48.35
CA SER A 757 -16.06 -97.72 -47.43
C SER A 757 -17.40 -98.26 -47.92
N SER A 758 -17.72 -98.02 -49.20
CA SER A 758 -19.01 -98.39 -49.78
C SER A 758 -18.98 -98.37 -51.30
N ILE A 759 -20.02 -98.94 -51.91
CA ILE A 759 -20.32 -98.80 -53.33
C ILE A 759 -21.27 -97.61 -53.49
N SER A 760 -20.83 -96.60 -54.23
CA SER A 760 -21.61 -95.38 -54.46
C SER A 760 -22.51 -95.51 -55.69
N VAL A 761 -22.09 -96.28 -56.69
CA VAL A 761 -22.87 -96.57 -57.90
C VAL A 761 -22.76 -98.06 -58.19
N ASP A 762 -23.88 -98.78 -58.13
CA ASP A 762 -23.95 -100.20 -58.45
C ASP A 762 -23.76 -100.47 -59.95
N PRO A 763 -23.19 -101.63 -60.32
CA PRO A 763 -23.12 -102.07 -61.72
C PRO A 763 -24.52 -102.31 -62.31
N MET A 764 -24.69 -102.03 -63.60
CA MET A 764 -25.99 -102.20 -64.26
C MET A 764 -26.24 -103.66 -64.69
N ASN A 765 -25.18 -104.43 -64.92
CA ASN A 765 -25.24 -105.78 -65.47
C ASN A 765 -24.54 -106.83 -64.60
N GLY A 766 -24.45 -106.58 -63.29
CA GLY A 766 -23.93 -107.49 -62.30
C GLY A 766 -24.30 -107.06 -60.89
N TRP A 767 -23.62 -107.63 -59.91
CA TRP A 767 -23.63 -107.16 -58.53
C TRP A 767 -22.22 -107.25 -57.94
N VAL A 768 -21.96 -106.39 -56.97
CA VAL A 768 -20.67 -106.28 -56.28
C VAL A 768 -20.83 -106.55 -54.79
N ASN A 769 -19.76 -107.04 -54.16
CA ASN A 769 -19.68 -107.17 -52.72
C ASN A 769 -18.26 -106.86 -52.24
N ILE A 770 -18.13 -105.99 -51.25
CA ILE A 770 -16.85 -105.65 -50.62
C ILE A 770 -16.44 -106.87 -49.77
N LEU A 771 -15.24 -107.40 -49.96
CA LEU A 771 -14.77 -108.55 -49.20
C LEU A 771 -14.39 -108.15 -47.77
N GLU A 772 -14.38 -109.11 -46.84
CA GLU A 772 -14.06 -108.88 -45.41
C GLU A 772 -12.67 -108.24 -45.18
N THR A 773 -11.78 -108.33 -46.17
CA THR A 773 -10.47 -107.67 -46.16
C THR A 773 -10.55 -106.15 -46.30
N GLY A 774 -11.69 -105.59 -46.71
CA GLY A 774 -11.90 -104.15 -46.84
C GLY A 774 -11.20 -103.47 -48.02
N ASN A 775 -10.42 -104.23 -48.81
CA ASN A 775 -9.49 -103.71 -49.83
C ASN A 775 -9.76 -104.27 -51.24
N GLU A 776 -10.66 -105.24 -51.34
CA GLU A 776 -11.00 -105.93 -52.58
C GLU A 776 -12.51 -105.95 -52.78
N ILE A 777 -12.95 -105.81 -54.04
CA ILE A 777 -14.35 -105.91 -54.43
C ILE A 777 -14.52 -107.14 -55.32
N LYS A 778 -15.50 -107.99 -54.99
CA LYS A 778 -15.89 -109.12 -55.84
C LYS A 778 -17.05 -108.71 -56.74
N TYR A 779 -16.83 -108.72 -58.05
CA TYR A 779 -17.85 -108.50 -59.08
C TYR A 779 -18.36 -109.83 -59.63
N THR A 780 -19.68 -109.98 -59.71
CA THR A 780 -20.35 -111.14 -60.33
C THR A 780 -21.28 -110.65 -61.44
N PRO A 781 -21.04 -111.00 -62.72
CA PRO A 781 -21.92 -110.59 -63.81
C PRO A 781 -23.29 -111.27 -63.72
N ASN A 782 -24.33 -110.60 -64.20
CA ASN A 782 -25.66 -111.19 -64.36
C ASN A 782 -25.61 -112.35 -65.36
N ASN A 783 -26.43 -113.36 -65.13
CA ASN A 783 -26.52 -114.52 -66.02
C ASN A 783 -26.88 -114.08 -67.44
N GLY A 784 -26.10 -114.50 -68.45
CA GLY A 784 -26.30 -114.05 -69.84
C GLY A 784 -25.57 -112.78 -70.25
N PHE A 785 -24.95 -112.03 -69.32
CA PHE A 785 -24.29 -110.77 -69.67
C PHE A 785 -22.90 -110.97 -70.29
N SER A 786 -22.64 -110.25 -71.38
CA SER A 786 -21.32 -110.02 -71.96
C SER A 786 -21.24 -108.56 -72.43
N GLY A 787 -20.06 -107.94 -72.32
CA GLY A 787 -19.88 -106.51 -72.55
C GLY A 787 -19.12 -105.83 -71.41
N THR A 788 -19.17 -104.49 -71.39
CA THR A 788 -18.53 -103.67 -70.36
C THR A 788 -19.56 -103.24 -69.33
N ASP A 789 -19.21 -103.37 -68.05
CA ASP A 789 -19.97 -102.85 -66.92
C ASP A 789 -19.11 -101.87 -66.10
N HIS A 790 -19.76 -100.97 -65.38
CA HIS A 790 -19.09 -99.96 -64.57
C HIS A 790 -19.76 -99.84 -63.20
N PHE A 791 -18.95 -99.67 -62.15
CA PHE A 791 -19.44 -99.32 -60.82
C PHE A 791 -18.46 -98.35 -60.16
N THR A 792 -18.91 -97.61 -59.14
CA THR A 792 -18.08 -96.63 -58.42
C THR A 792 -18.01 -97.02 -56.95
N TYR A 793 -16.80 -97.08 -56.39
CA TYR A 793 -16.58 -97.27 -54.97
C TYR A 793 -16.05 -95.99 -54.33
N LEU A 794 -16.19 -95.88 -53.00
CA LEU A 794 -15.59 -94.83 -52.18
C LEU A 794 -14.41 -95.41 -51.41
N ALA A 795 -13.20 -94.95 -51.70
CA ALA A 795 -12.03 -95.17 -50.86
C ALA A 795 -12.18 -94.36 -49.57
N CYS A 796 -11.70 -94.87 -48.45
CA CYS A 796 -11.67 -94.21 -47.15
C CYS A 796 -10.27 -94.19 -46.53
N ASP A 797 -9.99 -93.17 -45.73
CA ASP A 797 -8.87 -93.15 -44.79
C ASP A 797 -9.31 -93.58 -43.39
N SER A 798 -8.38 -93.57 -42.43
CA SER A 798 -8.62 -93.96 -41.03
C SER A 798 -9.54 -92.99 -40.26
N GLU A 799 -9.68 -91.77 -40.74
CA GLU A 799 -10.45 -90.68 -40.14
C GLU A 799 -11.86 -90.55 -40.76
N GLY A 800 -12.13 -91.32 -41.82
CA GLY A 800 -13.42 -91.43 -42.48
C GLY A 800 -13.66 -90.45 -43.64
N ASN A 801 -12.65 -89.72 -44.13
CA ASN A 801 -12.79 -88.99 -45.38
C ASN A 801 -12.87 -89.98 -46.54
N THR A 802 -13.51 -89.57 -47.64
CA THR A 802 -13.71 -90.46 -48.79
C THR A 802 -13.41 -89.79 -50.12
N ALA A 803 -12.98 -90.61 -51.09
CA ALA A 803 -12.83 -90.22 -52.49
C ALA A 803 -13.38 -91.30 -53.44
N PRO A 804 -14.09 -90.92 -54.52
CA PRO A 804 -14.66 -91.88 -55.46
C PRO A 804 -13.66 -92.33 -56.52
N ALA A 805 -13.75 -93.59 -56.93
CA ALA A 805 -13.08 -94.15 -58.11
C ALA A 805 -14.00 -95.12 -58.87
N THR A 806 -13.83 -95.18 -60.19
CA THR A 806 -14.64 -96.01 -61.09
C THR A 806 -13.91 -97.29 -61.47
N VAL A 807 -14.61 -98.41 -61.36
CA VAL A 807 -14.13 -99.71 -61.83
C VAL A 807 -14.80 -100.05 -63.15
N THR A 808 -13.99 -100.39 -64.16
CA THR A 808 -14.45 -100.88 -65.46
C THR A 808 -14.21 -102.38 -65.58
N VAL A 809 -15.28 -103.17 -65.76
CA VAL A 809 -15.17 -104.62 -65.91
C VAL A 809 -15.61 -105.08 -67.29
N VAL A 810 -14.73 -105.77 -68.01
CA VAL A 810 -15.05 -106.37 -69.31
C VAL A 810 -15.36 -107.86 -69.15
N VAL A 811 -16.61 -108.27 -69.43
CA VAL A 811 -17.08 -109.65 -69.39
C VAL A 811 -17.04 -110.23 -70.80
N ARG A 812 -16.14 -111.20 -71.03
CA ARG A 812 -15.93 -111.82 -72.34
C ARG A 812 -17.07 -112.77 -72.71
N GLU A 813 -17.35 -112.90 -74.01
CA GLU A 813 -18.38 -113.80 -74.53
C GLU A 813 -18.07 -115.29 -74.25
N LYS A 814 -19.11 -116.13 -74.22
CA LYS A 814 -18.99 -117.58 -74.11
C LYS A 814 -18.51 -118.15 -75.45
N HIS A 815 -17.31 -118.73 -75.48
CA HIS A 815 -16.81 -119.46 -76.65
C HIS A 815 -17.48 -120.82 -76.83
#